data_AF-A0AAQ5ZBL1-F1
#
_entry.id   AF-A0AAQ5ZBL1-F1
#
_cell.length_a   1.000
_cell.length_b   1.000
_cell.length_c   1.000
_cell.angle_alpha   90.00
_cell.angle_beta   90.00
_cell.angle_gamma   90.00
#
_symmetry.space_group_name_H-M   'P 1'
#
loop_
_entity.id
_entity.type
_entity.pdbx_description
1 polymer ?
#
loop_
_entity_poly.entity_id
_entity_poly.type
_entity_poly.pdbx_seq_one_letter_code
_entity_poly.pdbx_strand_id
1 'polypeptide(L)'
;MRSRSNSGVKLDNYARMVQQTILRHQDPVTGLLPGSPDQPHAWIRDNVYGIVSVWGLSLAYRKNADRDEDKAKAYELEQSVVKLMRGVLQCIMRQLDKVEKFKYSRSTSDSLHAKYNPRTCAVVVGDDQWGHLQVDATSLFLFYLAQMTASGLHIVYTQDEVDVVQNLMFYIEAAYKVADYGMWERGDKTNQGITEINASSIGMAKAALEALDELNLFGAKGGPGSVVHALADDIQHCQSILTSMLPRASISKEVDAGVLSIISYPAFAVEDISIVNMTKEEIISKLQGRYGCCRFLRDGHKTPKEDPNRLYYESAELKLFENIECEWPLFWTYLILDGIFINSPEQVQEYQEALEGILIKQKDGIRLVPELYSVPADKVEEEYRNPHSVERVPMGKCPLKWAQSLYILGNLLSEGFLAPGEIDPLNRRFSTIPKPDVVVQVSVLAETDEIKELLLKNDIDVDTVADIHPIHVQPSRVLSHIYARLGRNPRLGLTGRPYRRIGVLGTSKFYMIRNTIFTFTPQFIDHQQFYMALDNKMIVEMLRTEIAYLASRWRMTGRPTVTFPISQSMLTEDHTNLDPAVLATLKKLQDGYYGGSRIQTGKLSEFLTTSCFAHLSFLDGKASGSMGRHDDEYDDDDDDDADGYADDLAQYLDHLLAHAAPKKPKVQKGGLGKFKAVATKAREMVSLKNKAQGLNVQNVNMYLSNKLFRSPQPSLNLNLPESSAQGSQVLSVTVTPESGIPRDATGAIDYNALVQLLKDTQSLQDQADILYILFKDKGMDWDTHLHGKGTTVRSLLSDLYEKAGDLKHWGLIRMISGILRKKVEELDSACSDLLAHQKHLTVGLPPEPREKTITAPIPPDQLAALIDEASDNNISVAILTQEIMVYLAMSIRTQPNLFSEMFRLRIGLIIQVMATELAQSLNCSGEEATESLMSLSPSELKNLLHHILSGKEFGVQRSVREVDAGISPAISIHHLGNVGATKSERAGISKLKSDMKMVGGHSCEVKTRLSPLHTIHPLAAGYRLPSIESLDIPEIIPVAKDTRHGQWLRRRRLDGALNRVPVGFYQKVWKILQKCHGLSIEGFVLPSSTTREMTPGEIKFSVHVETVLNRVPQPEYRQLLVEAILVLTMLADVEIQSIGSIIHVEKIVHLANDMFCKDQTDLGAEEHILERDPSTGVCRLLYDSAPSGRFGSMTYLTKAVAVYVQDFLPSGSCAVQ
;
A
#
# COMPACT_ATOMS: atom_id res chain seq x y z
N MET A 1 25.11 39.72 -47.69
CA MET A 1 25.41 38.40 -47.08
C MET A 1 26.48 38.61 -46.01
N ARG A 2 26.15 38.51 -44.72
CA ARG A 2 27.12 38.66 -43.62
C ARG A 2 27.32 37.29 -42.96
N SER A 3 28.56 36.87 -42.71
CA SER A 3 28.85 35.53 -42.15
C SER A 3 28.36 35.43 -40.70
N ARG A 4 27.32 34.63 -40.47
CA ARG A 4 26.96 34.14 -39.12
C ARG A 4 27.96 33.05 -38.70
N SER A 5 28.14 32.88 -37.40
CA SER A 5 28.83 31.71 -36.85
C SER A 5 28.11 30.43 -37.31
N ASN A 6 28.85 29.32 -37.47
CA ASN A 6 28.26 28.03 -37.85
C ASN A 6 27.18 27.57 -36.85
N SER A 7 27.30 27.97 -35.57
CA SER A 7 26.30 27.75 -34.51
C SER A 7 24.97 28.46 -34.79
N GLY A 8 24.99 29.74 -35.17
CA GLY A 8 23.77 30.49 -35.50
C GLY A 8 23.02 29.90 -36.70
N VAL A 9 23.74 29.41 -37.71
CA VAL A 9 23.12 28.73 -38.88
C VAL A 9 22.45 27.41 -38.48
N LYS A 10 23.07 26.63 -37.59
CA LYS A 10 22.47 25.39 -37.07
C LYS A 10 21.23 25.66 -36.23
N LEU A 11 21.25 26.66 -35.33
CA LEU A 11 20.07 27.04 -34.55
C LEU A 11 18.91 27.49 -35.44
N ASP A 12 19.18 28.25 -36.51
CA ASP A 12 18.16 28.63 -37.49
C ASP A 12 17.55 27.42 -38.21
N ASN A 13 18.32 26.35 -38.43
CA ASN A 13 17.78 25.10 -38.98
C ASN A 13 16.84 24.40 -37.99
N TYR A 14 17.15 24.39 -36.69
CA TYR A 14 16.24 23.88 -35.67
C TYR A 14 14.99 24.76 -35.53
N ALA A 15 15.12 26.09 -35.61
CA ALA A 15 13.99 27.00 -35.64
C ALA A 15 13.09 26.73 -36.85
N ARG A 16 13.67 26.50 -38.04
CA ARG A 16 12.92 26.08 -39.23
C ARG A 16 12.18 24.75 -38.99
N MET A 17 12.84 23.77 -38.37
CA MET A 17 12.23 22.46 -38.07
C MET A 17 11.06 22.59 -37.10
N VAL A 18 11.25 23.31 -35.99
CA VAL A 18 10.21 23.59 -34.99
C VAL A 18 9.03 24.35 -35.62
N GLN A 19 9.31 25.37 -36.44
CA GLN A 19 8.26 26.13 -37.11
C GLN A 19 7.42 25.25 -38.05
N GLN A 20 8.06 24.40 -38.85
CA GLN A 20 7.38 23.58 -39.84
C GLN A 20 6.68 22.35 -39.25
N THR A 21 7.15 21.82 -38.13
CA THR A 21 6.61 20.57 -37.56
C THR A 21 5.66 20.81 -36.39
N ILE A 22 5.85 21.89 -35.63
CA ILE A 22 5.13 22.16 -34.37
C ILE A 22 4.38 23.50 -34.45
N LEU A 23 5.09 24.64 -34.48
CA LEU A 23 4.48 25.96 -34.26
C LEU A 23 3.51 26.40 -35.35
N ARG A 24 3.67 25.95 -36.61
CA ARG A 24 2.68 26.27 -37.67
C ARG A 24 1.27 25.76 -37.38
N HIS A 25 1.14 24.79 -36.48
CA HIS A 25 -0.14 24.20 -36.07
C HIS A 25 -0.68 24.78 -34.76
N GLN A 26 0.09 25.64 -34.09
CA GLN A 26 -0.31 26.23 -32.83
C GLN A 26 -1.46 27.21 -33.04
N ASP A 27 -2.54 27.06 -32.26
CA ASP A 27 -3.64 28.01 -32.31
C ASP A 27 -3.17 29.40 -31.87
N PRO A 28 -3.43 30.47 -32.64
CA PRO A 28 -2.89 31.79 -32.36
C PRO A 28 -3.50 32.45 -31.11
N VAL A 29 -4.68 32.00 -30.66
CA VAL A 29 -5.39 32.56 -29.51
C VAL A 29 -5.06 31.78 -28.25
N THR A 30 -5.35 30.47 -28.24
CA THR A 30 -5.21 29.63 -27.06
C THR A 30 -3.79 29.10 -26.87
N GLY A 31 -2.99 29.06 -27.94
CA GLY A 31 -1.67 28.42 -27.95
C GLY A 31 -1.72 26.89 -28.00
N LEU A 32 -2.89 26.26 -28.09
CA LEU A 32 -3.02 24.80 -28.10
C LEU A 32 -2.64 24.21 -29.46
N LEU A 33 -2.07 23.01 -29.44
CA LEU A 33 -1.71 22.20 -30.59
C LEU A 33 -2.78 21.11 -30.80
N PRO A 34 -3.37 21.02 -32.01
CA PRO A 34 -4.24 19.91 -32.36
C PRO A 34 -3.42 18.63 -32.59
N GLY A 35 -4.04 17.46 -32.41
CA GLY A 35 -3.42 16.16 -32.65
C GLY A 35 -2.99 15.96 -34.10
N SER A 36 -3.95 15.99 -35.02
CA SER A 36 -3.75 15.93 -36.48
C SER A 36 -4.87 16.67 -37.21
N PRO A 37 -4.78 16.88 -38.54
CA PRO A 37 -5.91 17.43 -39.32
C PRO A 37 -7.19 16.60 -39.18
N ASP A 38 -7.05 15.26 -39.10
CA ASP A 38 -8.18 14.32 -38.96
C ASP A 38 -8.65 14.16 -37.51
N GLN A 39 -7.80 14.49 -36.54
CA GLN A 39 -8.10 14.48 -35.10
C GLN A 39 -7.81 15.88 -34.51
N PRO A 40 -8.76 16.82 -34.64
CA PRO A 40 -8.52 18.22 -34.34
C PRO A 40 -8.47 18.55 -32.84
N HIS A 41 -8.54 17.56 -31.95
CA HIS A 41 -8.52 17.79 -30.49
C HIS A 41 -7.10 18.02 -29.97
N ALA A 42 -6.97 18.80 -28.90
CA ALA A 42 -5.73 19.04 -28.18
C ALA A 42 -5.66 18.15 -26.93
N TRP A 43 -4.76 17.17 -26.93
CA TRP A 43 -4.46 16.36 -25.75
C TRP A 43 -3.44 17.07 -24.87
N ILE A 44 -3.66 17.11 -23.55
CA ILE A 44 -2.75 17.78 -22.60
C ILE A 44 -1.32 17.27 -22.79
N ARG A 45 -1.12 15.96 -22.79
CA ARG A 45 0.20 15.34 -22.87
C ARG A 45 0.92 15.66 -24.19
N ASP A 46 0.27 15.48 -25.33
CA ASP A 46 0.85 15.77 -26.65
C ASP A 46 1.22 17.26 -26.77
N ASN A 47 0.44 18.15 -26.14
CA ASN A 47 0.69 19.58 -26.08
C ASN A 47 1.93 19.90 -25.24
N VAL A 48 1.99 19.39 -24.02
CA VAL A 48 3.10 19.63 -23.10
C VAL A 48 4.40 19.05 -23.66
N TYR A 49 4.43 17.78 -24.09
CA TYR A 49 5.65 17.24 -24.72
C TYR A 49 5.98 17.93 -26.05
N GLY A 50 4.98 18.29 -26.85
CA GLY A 50 5.17 18.99 -28.12
C GLY A 50 5.88 20.33 -27.97
N ILE A 51 5.63 21.07 -26.88
CA ILE A 51 6.22 22.40 -26.66
C ILE A 51 7.63 22.35 -26.04
N VAL A 52 8.07 21.21 -25.50
CA VAL A 52 9.38 21.06 -24.84
C VAL A 52 10.55 21.45 -25.75
N SER A 53 10.54 21.06 -27.03
CA SER A 53 11.58 21.45 -27.98
C SER A 53 11.61 22.95 -28.27
N VAL A 54 10.45 23.62 -28.22
CA VAL A 54 10.34 25.08 -28.38
C VAL A 54 10.98 25.78 -27.19
N TRP A 55 10.71 25.28 -25.98
CA TRP A 55 11.37 25.73 -24.74
C TRP A 55 12.88 25.48 -24.77
N GLY A 56 13.32 24.26 -25.13
CA GLY A 56 14.74 23.94 -25.27
C GLY A 56 15.44 24.85 -26.30
N LEU A 57 14.81 25.07 -27.45
CA LEU A 57 15.36 25.96 -28.48
C LEU A 57 15.41 27.42 -28.01
N SER A 58 14.42 27.89 -27.24
CA SER A 58 14.44 29.25 -26.69
C SER A 58 15.58 29.45 -25.70
N LEU A 59 15.85 28.45 -24.84
CA LEU A 59 17.01 28.43 -23.94
C LEU A 59 18.32 28.41 -24.73
N ALA A 60 18.40 27.61 -25.80
CA ALA A 60 19.59 27.55 -26.65
C ALA A 60 19.89 28.89 -27.32
N TYR A 61 18.86 29.59 -27.83
CA TYR A 61 19.03 30.96 -28.33
C TYR A 61 19.42 31.92 -27.20
N ARG A 62 18.81 31.83 -26.02
CA ARG A 62 19.13 32.70 -24.87
C ARG A 62 20.61 32.59 -24.47
N LYS A 63 21.16 31.37 -24.46
CA LYS A 63 22.56 31.08 -24.12
C LYS A 63 23.53 31.52 -25.20
N ASN A 64 23.19 31.29 -26.47
CA ASN A 64 24.07 31.53 -27.62
C ASN A 64 23.76 32.84 -28.37
N ALA A 65 23.01 33.76 -27.75
CA ALA A 65 22.58 35.00 -28.40
C ALA A 65 23.75 35.96 -28.59
N ASP A 66 24.30 35.99 -29.81
CA ASP A 66 25.34 36.94 -30.20
C ASP A 66 24.76 38.29 -30.66
N ARG A 67 23.45 38.36 -30.97
CA ARG A 67 22.77 39.52 -31.55
C ARG A 67 21.39 39.74 -30.94
N ASP A 68 20.88 40.97 -31.08
CA ASP A 68 19.53 41.30 -30.63
C ASP A 68 18.44 40.55 -31.40
N GLU A 69 18.69 40.19 -32.66
CA GLU A 69 17.79 39.30 -33.43
C GLU A 69 17.62 37.92 -32.77
N ASP A 70 18.68 37.36 -32.21
CA ASP A 70 18.65 36.04 -31.57
C ASP A 70 17.94 36.11 -30.21
N LYS A 71 18.08 37.23 -29.48
CA LYS A 71 17.30 37.52 -28.27
C LYS A 71 15.81 37.69 -28.58
N ALA A 72 15.48 38.38 -29.67
CA ALA A 72 14.09 38.55 -30.10
C ALA A 72 13.46 37.20 -30.44
N LYS A 73 14.17 36.33 -31.18
CA LYS A 73 13.73 34.96 -31.45
C LYS A 73 13.54 34.14 -30.19
N ALA A 74 14.48 34.21 -29.24
CA ALA A 74 14.34 33.53 -27.96
C ALA A 74 13.03 33.95 -27.26
N TYR A 75 12.77 35.26 -27.18
CA TYR A 75 11.56 35.80 -26.59
C TYR A 75 10.28 35.34 -27.30
N GLU A 76 10.25 35.35 -28.65
CA GLU A 76 9.10 34.86 -29.42
C GLU A 76 8.79 33.38 -29.15
N LEU A 77 9.83 32.54 -29.08
CA LEU A 77 9.70 31.13 -28.73
C LEU A 77 9.20 30.96 -27.29
N GLU A 78 9.72 31.73 -26.33
CA GLU A 78 9.25 31.73 -24.94
C GLU A 78 7.77 32.12 -24.83
N GLN A 79 7.32 33.15 -25.56
CA GLN A 79 5.91 33.54 -25.57
C GLN A 79 5.02 32.46 -26.18
N SER A 80 5.52 31.71 -27.17
CA SER A 80 4.81 30.56 -27.74
C SER A 80 4.64 29.43 -26.72
N VAL A 81 5.66 29.18 -25.88
CA VAL A 81 5.60 28.23 -24.75
C VAL A 81 4.60 28.68 -23.70
N VAL A 82 4.72 29.93 -23.23
CA VAL A 82 3.83 30.52 -22.22
C VAL A 82 2.38 30.46 -22.68
N LYS A 83 2.10 30.81 -23.95
CA LYS A 83 0.74 30.77 -24.49
C LYS A 83 0.15 29.35 -24.43
N LEU A 84 0.89 28.33 -24.85
CA LEU A 84 0.40 26.93 -24.78
C LEU A 84 0.11 26.50 -23.35
N MET A 85 1.05 26.73 -22.42
CA MET A 85 0.89 26.30 -21.03
C MET A 85 -0.29 27.01 -20.35
N ARG A 86 -0.50 28.30 -20.68
CA ARG A 86 -1.70 29.04 -20.23
C ARG A 86 -2.99 28.54 -20.87
N GLY A 87 -2.96 28.12 -22.15
CA GLY A 87 -4.07 27.47 -22.82
C GLY A 87 -4.52 26.19 -22.09
N VAL A 88 -3.55 25.36 -21.66
CA VAL A 88 -3.82 24.17 -20.83
C VAL A 88 -4.41 24.56 -19.47
N LEU A 89 -3.81 25.54 -18.77
CA LEU A 89 -4.36 26.04 -17.50
C LEU A 89 -5.80 26.53 -17.66
N GLN A 90 -6.12 27.22 -18.75
CA GLN A 90 -7.47 27.70 -19.03
C GLN A 90 -8.46 26.55 -19.29
N CYS A 91 -8.03 25.45 -19.92
CA CYS A 91 -8.86 24.24 -20.06
C CYS A 91 -9.20 23.64 -18.68
N ILE A 92 -8.24 23.63 -17.76
CA ILE A 92 -8.43 23.11 -16.40
C ILE A 92 -9.33 24.05 -15.57
N MET A 93 -9.10 25.36 -15.62
CA MET A 93 -9.90 26.36 -14.90
C MET A 93 -11.38 26.39 -15.31
N ARG A 94 -11.73 25.83 -16.47
CA ARG A 94 -13.12 25.66 -16.90
C ARG A 94 -13.83 24.46 -16.25
N GLN A 95 -13.11 23.64 -15.48
CA GLN A 95 -13.60 22.42 -14.84
C GLN A 95 -13.21 22.38 -13.35
N LEU A 96 -13.18 23.54 -12.68
CA LEU A 96 -12.80 23.60 -11.26
C LEU A 96 -13.77 22.84 -10.35
N ASP A 97 -15.05 22.72 -10.74
CA ASP A 97 -16.02 21.90 -10.02
C ASP A 97 -15.62 20.42 -10.00
N LYS A 98 -15.03 19.92 -11.09
CA LYS A 98 -14.46 18.58 -11.16
C LYS A 98 -13.23 18.43 -10.28
N VAL A 99 -12.32 19.41 -10.31
CA VAL A 99 -11.14 19.43 -9.42
C VAL A 99 -11.59 19.33 -7.96
N GLU A 100 -12.60 20.10 -7.57
CA GLU A 100 -13.15 20.10 -6.22
C GLU A 100 -13.75 18.73 -5.84
N LYS A 101 -14.63 18.17 -6.68
CA LYS A 101 -15.27 16.86 -6.43
C LYS A 101 -14.24 15.71 -6.37
N PHE A 102 -13.28 15.68 -7.29
CA PHE A 102 -12.31 14.59 -7.42
C PHE A 102 -11.41 14.44 -6.19
N LYS A 103 -11.10 15.53 -5.47
CA LYS A 103 -10.32 15.49 -4.20
C LYS A 103 -10.94 14.52 -3.17
N TYR A 104 -12.24 14.29 -3.25
CA TYR A 104 -13.00 13.41 -2.36
C TYR A 104 -13.41 12.10 -3.05
N SER A 105 -14.01 12.17 -4.24
CA SER A 105 -14.62 11.00 -4.88
C SER A 105 -13.60 10.07 -5.52
N ARG A 106 -12.53 10.64 -6.12
CA ARG A 106 -11.53 9.92 -6.93
C ARG A 106 -12.16 9.07 -8.04
N SER A 107 -13.37 9.44 -8.47
CA SER A 107 -14.16 8.70 -9.45
C SER A 107 -13.76 9.10 -10.87
N THR A 108 -14.04 8.23 -11.84
CA THR A 108 -13.83 8.56 -13.26
C THR A 108 -14.72 9.70 -13.73
N SER A 109 -15.97 9.81 -13.25
CA SER A 109 -16.92 10.86 -13.65
C SER A 109 -16.49 12.25 -13.21
N ASP A 110 -15.86 12.35 -12.04
CA ASP A 110 -15.41 13.63 -11.49
C ASP A 110 -14.02 14.03 -11.98
N SER A 111 -13.39 13.24 -12.85
CA SER A 111 -12.02 13.49 -13.30
C SER A 111 -11.92 14.57 -14.39
N LEU A 112 -10.77 15.25 -14.43
CA LEU A 112 -10.48 16.24 -15.48
C LEU A 112 -10.41 15.57 -16.85
N HIS A 113 -10.95 16.24 -17.88
CA HIS A 113 -10.79 15.76 -19.24
C HIS A 113 -9.31 15.80 -19.69
N ALA A 114 -8.91 14.82 -20.51
CA ALA A 114 -7.54 14.76 -21.04
C ALA A 114 -7.37 15.46 -22.41
N LYS A 115 -8.47 15.76 -23.10
CA LYS A 115 -8.49 16.36 -24.45
C LYS A 115 -9.55 17.45 -24.60
N TYR A 116 -9.22 18.47 -25.38
CA TYR A 116 -9.99 19.70 -25.50
C TYR A 116 -10.12 20.19 -26.94
N ASN A 117 -11.06 21.10 -27.16
CA ASN A 117 -11.14 21.85 -28.41
C ASN A 117 -10.00 22.90 -28.41
N PRO A 118 -9.11 22.90 -29.42
CA PRO A 118 -7.96 23.80 -29.44
C PRO A 118 -8.33 25.28 -29.55
N ARG A 119 -9.53 25.62 -30.06
CA ARG A 119 -9.94 27.02 -30.25
C ARG A 119 -10.74 27.56 -29.08
N THR A 120 -11.56 26.71 -28.46
CA THR A 120 -12.52 27.14 -27.43
C THR A 120 -12.14 26.72 -26.03
N CYS A 121 -11.15 25.83 -25.85
CA CYS A 121 -10.81 25.20 -24.56
C CYS A 121 -11.96 24.41 -23.92
N ALA A 122 -13.00 24.06 -24.70
CA ALA A 122 -14.13 23.28 -24.22
C ALA A 122 -13.82 21.77 -24.27
N VAL A 123 -14.52 21.01 -23.44
CA VAL A 123 -14.54 19.55 -23.49
C VAL A 123 -15.14 19.09 -24.83
N VAL A 124 -14.61 17.99 -25.37
CA VAL A 124 -14.98 17.48 -26.71
C VAL A 124 -15.68 16.12 -26.69
N VAL A 125 -15.80 15.53 -25.50
CA VAL A 125 -16.45 14.24 -25.23
C VAL A 125 -17.17 14.34 -23.88
N GLY A 126 -18.17 13.48 -23.68
CA GLY A 126 -18.80 13.30 -22.36
C GLY A 126 -17.94 12.46 -21.39
N ASP A 127 -18.31 12.50 -20.12
CA ASP A 127 -17.56 11.87 -19.02
C ASP A 127 -17.46 10.34 -19.14
N ASP A 128 -18.48 9.70 -19.71
CA ASP A 128 -18.55 8.25 -19.91
C ASP A 128 -18.05 7.78 -21.29
N GLN A 129 -17.72 8.71 -22.18
CA GLN A 129 -17.42 8.42 -23.58
C GLN A 129 -15.92 8.18 -23.85
N TRP A 130 -15.05 8.55 -22.91
CA TRP A 130 -13.60 8.44 -23.08
C TRP A 130 -12.88 8.17 -21.76
N GLY A 131 -11.75 7.45 -21.84
CA GLY A 131 -10.85 7.20 -20.73
C GLY A 131 -10.08 8.45 -20.29
N HIS A 132 -10.80 9.44 -19.77
CA HIS A 132 -10.28 10.78 -19.50
C HIS A 132 -9.60 10.92 -18.13
N LEU A 133 -9.87 10.01 -17.18
CA LEU A 133 -9.09 9.89 -15.95
C LEU A 133 -7.66 9.46 -16.29
N GLN A 134 -6.78 10.45 -16.46
CA GLN A 134 -5.36 10.31 -16.80
C GLN A 134 -4.55 11.18 -15.84
N VAL A 135 -4.07 10.55 -14.76
CA VAL A 135 -3.35 11.27 -13.71
C VAL A 135 -1.99 11.74 -14.25
N ASP A 136 -1.34 10.93 -15.10
CA ASP A 136 -0.08 11.26 -15.77
C ASP A 136 -0.15 12.58 -16.54
N ALA A 137 -1.23 12.84 -17.26
CA ALA A 137 -1.37 14.04 -18.09
C ALA A 137 -1.41 15.33 -17.26
N THR A 138 -2.19 15.34 -16.17
CA THR A 138 -2.26 16.47 -15.24
C THR A 138 -0.92 16.65 -14.52
N SER A 139 -0.31 15.56 -14.06
CA SER A 139 1.00 15.58 -13.41
C SER A 139 2.11 16.08 -14.34
N LEU A 140 2.10 15.70 -15.62
CA LEU A 140 3.07 16.17 -16.60
C LEU A 140 2.98 17.68 -16.83
N PHE A 141 1.77 18.22 -16.93
CA PHE A 141 1.54 19.66 -17.02
C PHE A 141 2.13 20.38 -15.80
N LEU A 142 1.83 19.90 -14.59
CA LEU A 142 2.33 20.45 -13.34
C LEU A 142 3.86 20.36 -13.23
N PHE A 143 4.45 19.23 -13.64
CA PHE A 143 5.89 19.03 -13.66
C PHE A 143 6.59 20.03 -14.58
N TYR A 144 6.13 20.18 -15.83
CA TYR A 144 6.74 21.14 -16.75
C TYR A 144 6.42 22.59 -16.41
N LEU A 145 5.26 22.88 -15.79
CA LEU A 145 5.00 24.18 -15.19
C LEU A 145 6.10 24.55 -14.21
N ALA A 146 6.45 23.63 -13.30
CA ALA A 146 7.52 23.83 -12.32
C ALA A 146 8.89 24.06 -12.99
N GLN A 147 9.30 23.17 -13.90
CA GLN A 147 10.59 23.27 -14.59
C GLN A 147 10.70 24.57 -15.42
N MET A 148 9.63 24.94 -16.13
CA MET A 148 9.59 26.16 -16.95
C MET A 148 9.61 27.42 -16.09
N THR A 149 8.87 27.46 -14.98
CA THR A 149 8.92 28.56 -14.01
C THR A 149 10.30 28.71 -13.38
N ALA A 150 10.94 27.59 -12.98
CA ALA A 150 12.31 27.59 -12.46
C ALA A 150 13.34 28.07 -13.51
N SER A 151 13.09 27.84 -14.80
CA SER A 151 13.91 28.37 -15.92
C SER A 151 13.69 29.86 -16.22
N GLY A 152 12.78 30.53 -15.50
CA GLY A 152 12.47 31.95 -15.60
C GLY A 152 11.24 32.31 -16.45
N LEU A 153 10.43 31.34 -16.89
CA LEU A 153 9.17 31.63 -17.59
C LEU A 153 8.08 32.06 -16.61
N HIS A 154 7.41 33.16 -16.92
CA HIS A 154 6.24 33.63 -16.17
C HIS A 154 4.97 33.03 -16.79
N ILE A 155 4.40 32.01 -16.16
CA ILE A 155 3.21 31.28 -16.65
C ILE A 155 1.97 31.56 -15.79
N VAL A 156 2.11 31.57 -14.47
CA VAL A 156 1.06 31.87 -13.48
C VAL A 156 1.08 33.36 -13.17
N TYR A 157 -0.07 34.04 -13.25
CA TYR A 157 -0.18 35.50 -13.22
C TYR A 157 -0.92 36.04 -11.99
N THR A 158 -1.78 35.23 -11.37
CA THR A 158 -2.63 35.71 -10.27
C THR A 158 -2.57 34.78 -9.07
N GLN A 159 -2.92 35.30 -7.90
CA GLN A 159 -3.03 34.51 -6.67
C GLN A 159 -4.15 33.45 -6.77
N ASP A 160 -5.19 33.70 -7.56
CA ASP A 160 -6.22 32.71 -7.84
C ASP A 160 -5.68 31.53 -8.64
N GLU A 161 -4.84 31.81 -9.65
CA GLU A 161 -4.16 30.75 -10.41
C GLU A 161 -3.19 29.96 -9.52
N VAL A 162 -2.55 30.59 -8.52
CA VAL A 162 -1.75 29.88 -7.49
C VAL A 162 -2.62 28.91 -6.69
N ASP A 163 -3.77 29.36 -6.19
CA ASP A 163 -4.71 28.49 -5.45
C ASP A 163 -5.23 27.33 -6.32
N VAL A 164 -5.44 27.56 -7.63
CA VAL A 164 -5.77 26.50 -8.59
C VAL A 164 -4.65 25.46 -8.69
N VAL A 165 -3.39 25.89 -8.88
CA VAL A 165 -2.24 24.97 -8.94
C VAL A 165 -2.09 24.18 -7.64
N GLN A 166 -2.28 24.82 -6.49
CA GLN A 166 -2.27 24.15 -5.18
C GLN A 166 -3.38 23.09 -5.07
N ASN A 167 -4.58 23.34 -5.60
CA ASN A 167 -5.66 22.33 -5.63
C ASN A 167 -5.39 21.20 -6.64
N LEU A 168 -4.69 21.49 -7.75
CA LEU A 168 -4.23 20.45 -8.68
C LEU A 168 -3.15 19.56 -8.04
N MET A 169 -2.34 20.07 -7.13
CA MET A 169 -1.45 19.22 -6.31
C MET A 169 -2.27 18.25 -5.45
N PHE A 170 -3.36 18.71 -4.81
CA PHE A 170 -4.26 17.83 -4.04
C PHE A 170 -5.01 16.81 -4.91
N TYR A 171 -5.24 17.14 -6.18
CA TYR A 171 -5.80 16.23 -7.18
C TYR A 171 -4.83 15.06 -7.45
N ILE A 172 -3.52 15.32 -7.52
CA ILE A 172 -2.52 14.29 -7.84
C ILE A 172 -1.85 13.65 -6.62
N GLU A 173 -1.93 14.22 -5.41
CA GLU A 173 -1.25 13.68 -4.21
C GLU A 173 -1.72 12.26 -3.84
N ALA A 174 -2.91 11.87 -4.28
CA ALA A 174 -3.46 10.53 -4.08
C ALA A 174 -3.15 9.54 -5.23
N ALA A 175 -2.25 9.86 -6.17
CA ALA A 175 -1.98 9.04 -7.35
C ALA A 175 -1.64 7.57 -7.02
N TYR A 176 -0.97 7.32 -5.90
CA TYR A 176 -0.61 5.97 -5.44
C TYR A 176 -1.82 5.05 -5.13
N LYS A 177 -3.03 5.61 -5.04
CA LYS A 177 -4.29 4.91 -4.77
C LYS A 177 -5.40 5.17 -5.78
N VAL A 178 -5.10 5.87 -6.88
CA VAL A 178 -6.07 6.21 -7.93
C VAL A 178 -5.79 5.34 -9.15
N ALA A 179 -6.69 4.40 -9.42
CA ALA A 179 -6.65 3.62 -10.65
C ALA A 179 -7.13 4.50 -11.82
N ASP A 180 -6.33 4.60 -12.88
CA ASP A 180 -6.58 5.47 -14.03
C ASP A 180 -6.50 4.69 -15.36
N TYR A 181 -6.75 5.36 -16.48
CA TYR A 181 -6.64 4.75 -17.81
C TYR A 181 -5.18 4.68 -18.31
N GLY A 182 -4.25 5.17 -17.50
CA GLY A 182 -2.84 5.30 -17.83
C GLY A 182 -2.60 6.16 -19.07
N MET A 183 -1.33 6.25 -19.41
CA MET A 183 -0.88 7.10 -20.50
C MET A 183 -1.43 6.60 -21.86
N TRP A 184 -1.75 5.32 -22.02
CA TRP A 184 -2.28 4.81 -23.29
C TRP A 184 -3.79 4.95 -23.44
N GLU A 185 -4.48 5.55 -22.47
CA GLU A 185 -5.92 5.81 -22.49
C GLU A 185 -6.79 4.54 -22.50
N ARG A 186 -6.25 3.42 -21.98
CA ARG A 186 -6.88 2.08 -22.03
C ARG A 186 -7.19 1.46 -20.67
N GLY A 187 -6.44 1.86 -19.64
CA GLY A 187 -6.47 1.21 -18.35
C GLY A 187 -5.85 -0.18 -18.46
N ASP A 188 -6.64 -1.21 -18.21
CA ASP A 188 -6.21 -2.60 -18.40
C ASP A 188 -5.90 -2.92 -19.86
N LYS A 189 -5.05 -3.92 -20.10
CA LYS A 189 -4.62 -4.29 -21.45
C LYS A 189 -5.75 -4.76 -22.38
N THR A 190 -6.87 -5.25 -21.84
CA THR A 190 -8.03 -5.68 -22.65
C THR A 190 -8.79 -4.47 -23.21
N ASN A 191 -8.46 -3.27 -22.70
CA ASN A 191 -9.08 -2.01 -23.04
C ASN A 191 -10.58 -2.00 -22.73
N GLN A 192 -11.08 -2.77 -21.77
CA GLN A 192 -12.54 -2.90 -21.50
C GLN A 192 -13.12 -1.75 -20.66
N GLY A 193 -12.42 -0.62 -20.58
CA GLY A 193 -12.81 0.50 -19.73
C GLY A 193 -12.49 0.27 -18.24
N ILE A 194 -11.63 -0.71 -17.92
CA ILE A 194 -11.24 -1.04 -16.55
C ILE A 194 -9.99 -0.22 -16.20
N THR A 195 -10.07 0.63 -15.17
CA THR A 195 -8.91 1.39 -14.70
C THR A 195 -7.96 0.52 -13.87
N GLU A 196 -6.67 0.86 -13.91
CA GLU A 196 -5.63 0.17 -13.12
C GLU A 196 -4.67 1.17 -12.50
N ILE A 197 -3.95 0.76 -11.46
CA ILE A 197 -2.83 1.55 -10.95
C ILE A 197 -1.68 1.45 -11.96
N ASN A 198 -1.32 2.58 -12.59
CA ASN A 198 -0.25 2.66 -13.59
C ASN A 198 1.01 3.32 -13.00
N ALA A 199 2.14 2.63 -13.11
CA ALA A 199 3.43 3.11 -12.61
C ALA A 199 3.85 4.44 -13.24
N SER A 200 3.61 4.64 -14.54
CA SER A 200 3.89 5.90 -15.26
C SER A 200 3.15 7.09 -14.64
N SER A 201 1.88 6.91 -14.24
CA SER A 201 1.07 7.95 -13.61
C SER A 201 1.58 8.29 -12.22
N ILE A 202 1.90 7.28 -11.40
CA ILE A 202 2.47 7.49 -10.06
C ILE A 202 3.83 8.18 -10.15
N GLY A 203 4.71 7.75 -11.06
CA GLY A 203 6.04 8.32 -11.24
C GLY A 203 5.99 9.77 -11.68
N MET A 204 5.11 10.12 -12.61
CA MET A 204 4.93 11.50 -13.04
C MET A 204 4.32 12.37 -11.93
N ALA A 205 3.33 11.85 -11.18
CA ALA A 205 2.74 12.55 -10.05
C ALA A 205 3.76 12.82 -8.94
N LYS A 206 4.57 11.82 -8.59
CA LYS A 206 5.68 11.97 -7.64
C LYS A 206 6.63 13.08 -8.07
N ALA A 207 7.11 13.03 -9.33
CA ALA A 207 8.04 14.01 -9.84
C ALA A 207 7.43 15.42 -9.87
N ALA A 208 6.15 15.55 -10.20
CA ALA A 208 5.45 16.84 -10.19
C ALA A 208 5.33 17.41 -8.77
N LEU A 209 4.97 16.59 -7.78
CA LEU A 209 4.89 17.01 -6.38
C LEU A 209 6.25 17.44 -5.84
N GLU A 210 7.31 16.65 -6.12
CA GLU A 210 8.68 17.00 -5.73
C GLU A 210 9.21 18.27 -6.42
N ALA A 211 8.77 18.53 -7.66
CA ALA A 211 9.18 19.72 -8.42
C ALA A 211 8.44 20.99 -7.98
N LEU A 212 7.20 20.85 -7.50
CA LEU A 212 6.36 21.97 -7.06
C LEU A 212 6.55 22.34 -5.59
N ASP A 213 6.92 21.40 -4.72
CA ASP A 213 7.07 21.68 -3.29
C ASP A 213 8.06 22.82 -3.04
N GLU A 214 7.61 23.83 -2.29
CA GLU A 214 8.35 25.07 -1.99
C GLU A 214 8.70 25.93 -3.23
N LEU A 215 8.12 25.64 -4.40
CA LEU A 215 8.31 26.45 -5.60
C LEU A 215 7.47 27.73 -5.54
N ASN A 216 8.10 28.86 -5.84
CA ASN A 216 7.39 30.11 -6.08
C ASN A 216 6.87 30.20 -7.52
N LEU A 217 5.55 30.17 -7.71
CA LEU A 217 4.92 30.16 -9.04
C LEU A 217 5.08 31.48 -9.83
N PHE A 218 5.42 32.59 -9.17
CA PHE A 218 5.79 33.85 -9.83
C PHE A 218 7.31 33.94 -10.11
N GLY A 219 8.05 32.86 -9.88
CA GLY A 219 9.50 32.80 -10.01
C GLY A 219 10.20 33.69 -8.99
N ALA A 220 11.39 34.20 -9.35
CA ALA A 220 12.25 34.99 -8.46
C ALA A 220 11.64 36.31 -7.95
N LYS A 221 10.50 36.76 -8.52
CA LYS A 221 9.81 38.00 -8.14
C LYS A 221 8.61 37.78 -7.22
N GLY A 222 8.27 36.52 -6.91
CA GLY A 222 7.10 36.20 -6.09
C GLY A 222 7.30 36.41 -4.60
N GLY A 223 6.20 36.66 -3.89
CA GLY A 223 6.17 36.72 -2.44
C GLY A 223 5.85 35.35 -1.80
N PRO A 224 5.77 35.26 -0.46
CA PRO A 224 5.45 34.01 0.23
C PRO A 224 4.08 33.42 -0.15
N GLY A 225 3.09 34.27 -0.47
CA GLY A 225 1.76 33.82 -0.88
C GLY A 225 1.71 33.06 -2.20
N SER A 226 2.72 33.17 -3.06
CA SER A 226 2.79 32.45 -4.35
C SER A 226 3.60 31.15 -4.29
N VAL A 227 3.99 30.71 -3.08
CA VAL A 227 4.64 29.43 -2.83
C VAL A 227 3.60 28.35 -2.64
N VAL A 228 3.76 27.21 -3.32
CA VAL A 228 2.90 26.04 -3.16
C VAL A 228 3.61 24.94 -2.38
N HIS A 229 2.83 24.07 -1.74
CA HIS A 229 3.35 23.06 -0.81
C HIS A 229 2.78 21.67 -1.12
N ALA A 230 3.66 20.66 -1.06
CA ALA A 230 3.31 19.24 -1.02
C ALA A 230 3.65 18.67 0.36
N LEU A 231 3.01 17.56 0.73
CA LEU A 231 3.39 16.82 1.93
C LEU A 231 4.39 15.71 1.60
N ALA A 232 5.47 15.66 2.38
CA ALA A 232 6.51 14.64 2.23
C ALA A 232 5.96 13.21 2.39
N ASP A 233 4.96 13.01 3.24
CA ASP A 233 4.31 11.71 3.43
C ASP A 233 3.66 11.19 2.13
N ASP A 234 2.91 12.04 1.41
CA ASP A 234 2.23 11.67 0.16
C ASP A 234 3.24 11.35 -0.98
N ILE A 235 4.34 12.10 -1.06
CA ILE A 235 5.46 11.83 -1.98
C ILE A 235 6.09 10.47 -1.66
N GLN A 236 6.32 10.18 -0.37
CA GLN A 236 6.95 8.94 0.07
C GLN A 236 6.04 7.71 -0.13
N HIS A 237 4.72 7.86 -0.05
CA HIS A 237 3.79 6.81 -0.47
C HIS A 237 4.02 6.48 -1.95
N CYS A 238 4.01 7.47 -2.84
CA CYS A 238 4.30 7.25 -4.27
C CYS A 238 5.65 6.54 -4.50
N GLN A 239 6.71 6.94 -3.78
CA GLN A 239 8.02 6.28 -3.86
C GLN A 239 7.96 4.80 -3.47
N SER A 240 7.28 4.48 -2.37
CA SER A 240 7.19 3.11 -1.85
C SER A 240 6.48 2.20 -2.84
N ILE A 241 5.43 2.71 -3.51
CA ILE A 241 4.67 1.96 -4.49
C ILE A 241 5.48 1.73 -5.76
N LEU A 242 6.16 2.76 -6.28
CA LEU A 242 7.04 2.61 -7.44
C LEU A 242 8.14 1.57 -7.19
N THR A 243 8.76 1.61 -6.01
CA THR A 243 9.78 0.64 -5.57
C THR A 243 9.24 -0.79 -5.57
N SER A 244 7.96 -0.98 -5.19
CA SER A 244 7.32 -2.30 -5.15
C SER A 244 6.78 -2.78 -6.50
N MET A 245 6.35 -1.87 -7.37
CA MET A 245 5.73 -2.19 -8.65
C MET A 245 6.75 -2.51 -9.72
N LEU A 246 7.79 -1.68 -9.86
CA LEU A 246 8.77 -1.79 -10.94
C LEU A 246 9.54 -3.12 -10.86
N PRO A 247 9.85 -3.77 -12.00
CA PRO A 247 9.75 -3.25 -13.38
C PRO A 247 8.34 -3.33 -13.99
N ARG A 248 7.35 -3.87 -13.26
CA ARG A 248 5.97 -3.98 -13.75
C ARG A 248 5.29 -2.62 -13.81
N ALA A 249 4.52 -2.39 -14.87
CA ALA A 249 3.82 -1.13 -15.07
C ALA A 249 2.43 -1.11 -14.44
N SER A 250 1.73 -2.25 -14.40
CA SER A 250 0.41 -2.41 -13.79
C SER A 250 0.14 -3.90 -13.50
N ILE A 251 -1.04 -4.25 -12.98
CA ILE A 251 -1.41 -5.65 -12.72
C ILE A 251 -1.52 -6.48 -14.01
N SER A 252 -1.91 -5.84 -15.12
CA SER A 252 -2.10 -6.47 -16.42
C SER A 252 -0.91 -6.29 -17.37
N LYS A 253 0.07 -5.43 -17.04
CA LYS A 253 1.25 -5.16 -17.88
C LYS A 253 2.52 -5.46 -17.10
N GLU A 254 3.15 -6.58 -17.41
CA GLU A 254 4.41 -6.98 -16.77
C GLU A 254 5.59 -6.08 -17.13
N VAL A 255 5.52 -5.37 -18.26
CA VAL A 255 6.48 -4.37 -18.73
C VAL A 255 5.76 -3.38 -19.64
N ASP A 256 6.13 -2.09 -19.58
CA ASP A 256 5.60 -1.02 -20.44
C ASP A 256 6.71 0.00 -20.72
N ALA A 257 6.96 0.32 -21.99
CA ALA A 257 8.00 1.24 -22.42
C ALA A 257 7.73 2.69 -21.99
N GLY A 258 6.48 3.03 -21.67
CA GLY A 258 6.08 4.31 -21.09
C GLY A 258 6.76 4.64 -19.76
N VAL A 259 7.21 3.62 -19.03
CA VAL A 259 7.95 3.78 -17.78
C VAL A 259 9.32 4.46 -17.99
N LEU A 260 9.87 4.47 -19.21
CA LEU A 260 11.08 5.23 -19.55
C LEU A 260 10.96 6.71 -19.17
N SER A 261 9.76 7.30 -19.27
CA SER A 261 9.55 8.71 -18.94
C SER A 261 9.66 9.03 -17.45
N ILE A 262 9.68 8.01 -16.57
CA ILE A 262 9.76 8.18 -15.11
C ILE A 262 11.04 7.64 -14.49
N ILE A 263 11.68 6.64 -15.09
CA ILE A 263 12.98 6.13 -14.59
C ILE A 263 14.15 6.99 -15.06
N SER A 264 13.95 7.77 -16.12
CA SER A 264 14.93 8.68 -16.72
C SER A 264 14.28 10.05 -17.03
N TYR A 265 14.84 10.79 -17.98
CA TYR A 265 14.27 12.06 -18.42
C TYR A 265 12.84 11.87 -18.96
N PRO A 266 11.87 12.71 -18.54
CA PRO A 266 12.06 13.94 -17.76
C PRO A 266 11.96 13.81 -16.25
N ALA A 267 11.28 12.81 -15.70
CA ALA A 267 10.81 12.87 -14.33
C ALA A 267 11.84 12.43 -13.27
N PHE A 268 12.73 11.48 -13.58
CA PHE A 268 13.70 10.91 -12.63
C PHE A 268 13.05 10.56 -11.27
N ALA A 269 11.90 9.89 -11.32
CA ALA A 269 11.05 9.64 -10.17
C ALA A 269 11.59 8.54 -9.25
N VAL A 270 12.39 7.62 -9.78
CA VAL A 270 12.89 6.45 -9.04
C VAL A 270 14.27 6.75 -8.45
N GLU A 271 14.40 6.58 -7.13
CA GLU A 271 15.64 6.87 -6.37
C GLU A 271 16.63 5.69 -6.34
N ASP A 272 16.18 4.46 -6.61
CA ASP A 272 17.04 3.27 -6.59
C ASP A 272 17.57 2.95 -7.99
N ILE A 273 18.88 3.12 -8.17
CA ILE A 273 19.55 2.87 -9.46
C ILE A 273 19.47 1.40 -9.90
N SER A 274 19.39 0.45 -8.96
CA SER A 274 19.26 -0.97 -9.30
C SER A 274 17.90 -1.26 -9.95
N ILE A 275 16.84 -0.62 -9.44
CA ILE A 275 15.49 -0.71 -10.00
C ILE A 275 15.42 -0.02 -11.36
N VAL A 276 16.06 1.16 -11.51
CA VAL A 276 16.16 1.87 -12.80
C VAL A 276 16.80 0.98 -13.86
N ASN A 277 17.97 0.41 -13.56
CA ASN A 277 18.70 -0.43 -14.51
C ASN A 277 17.94 -1.72 -14.85
N MET A 278 17.41 -2.42 -13.85
CA MET A 278 16.60 -3.62 -14.06
C MET A 278 15.36 -3.32 -14.91
N THR A 279 14.67 -2.20 -14.65
CA THR A 279 13.49 -1.81 -15.43
C THR A 279 13.85 -1.47 -16.87
N LYS A 280 14.95 -0.74 -17.09
CA LYS A 280 15.44 -0.43 -18.43
C LYS A 280 15.82 -1.70 -19.20
N GLU A 281 16.50 -2.64 -18.56
CA GLU A 281 16.88 -3.93 -19.16
C GLU A 281 15.66 -4.78 -19.54
N GLU A 282 14.63 -4.84 -18.69
CA GLU A 282 13.37 -5.53 -19.01
C GLU A 282 12.64 -4.88 -20.19
N ILE A 283 12.62 -3.55 -20.29
CA ILE A 283 12.02 -2.84 -21.43
C ILE A 283 12.79 -3.15 -22.72
N ILE A 284 14.12 -3.02 -22.70
CA ILE A 284 14.96 -3.27 -23.88
C ILE A 284 14.85 -4.73 -24.32
N SER A 285 14.99 -5.68 -23.39
CA SER A 285 15.01 -7.11 -23.72
C SER A 285 13.67 -7.65 -24.24
N LYS A 286 12.54 -7.11 -23.76
CA LYS A 286 11.19 -7.62 -24.12
C LYS A 286 10.46 -6.79 -25.16
N LEU A 287 10.70 -5.48 -25.23
CA LEU A 287 9.89 -4.57 -26.05
C LEU A 287 10.65 -3.96 -27.23
N GLN A 288 11.99 -3.97 -27.25
CA GLN A 288 12.75 -3.39 -28.35
C GLN A 288 12.64 -4.24 -29.62
N GLY A 289 12.41 -3.56 -30.75
CA GLY A 289 12.42 -4.12 -32.10
C GLY A 289 13.37 -3.34 -33.03
N ARG A 290 13.17 -3.48 -34.35
CA ARG A 290 14.05 -2.89 -35.39
C ARG A 290 13.74 -1.43 -35.72
N TYR A 291 12.62 -0.89 -35.24
CA TYR A 291 12.10 0.46 -35.54
C TYR A 291 11.73 1.26 -34.28
N GLY A 292 12.03 0.75 -33.09
CA GLY A 292 11.65 1.36 -31.81
C GLY A 292 11.34 0.31 -30.75
N CYS A 293 10.51 0.66 -29.78
CA CYS A 293 9.96 -0.32 -28.83
C CYS A 293 8.44 -0.45 -29.00
N CYS A 294 7.90 -1.63 -28.76
CA CYS A 294 6.46 -1.81 -28.54
C CYS A 294 6.06 -1.09 -27.24
N ARG A 295 4.79 -0.66 -27.11
CA ARG A 295 4.32 0.01 -25.88
C ARG A 295 4.32 -0.96 -24.70
N PHE A 296 3.72 -2.12 -24.88
CA PHE A 296 3.73 -3.26 -23.96
C PHE A 296 3.44 -4.55 -24.75
N LEU A 297 3.65 -5.72 -24.14
CA LEU A 297 3.42 -7.01 -24.79
C LEU A 297 1.93 -7.22 -25.14
N ARG A 298 1.66 -7.81 -26.31
CA ARG A 298 0.31 -8.08 -26.83
C ARG A 298 -0.55 -6.82 -27.01
N ASP A 299 0.08 -5.70 -27.33
CA ASP A 299 -0.62 -4.47 -27.66
C ASP A 299 -1.16 -4.50 -29.10
N GLY A 300 -2.50 -4.46 -29.22
CA GLY A 300 -3.19 -4.52 -30.51
C GLY A 300 -3.21 -3.22 -31.30
N HIS A 301 -2.79 -2.09 -30.75
CA HIS A 301 -3.01 -0.80 -31.38
C HIS A 301 -2.34 -0.64 -32.75
N LYS A 302 -3.17 -0.38 -33.76
CA LYS A 302 -2.85 -0.27 -35.19
C LYS A 302 -2.11 -1.48 -35.77
N THR A 303 -2.22 -2.63 -35.11
CA THR A 303 -1.76 -3.90 -35.67
C THR A 303 -2.68 -4.30 -36.82
N PRO A 304 -2.20 -5.06 -37.81
CA PRO A 304 -3.02 -5.49 -38.96
C PRO A 304 -4.17 -6.43 -38.60
N LYS A 305 -4.21 -6.96 -37.37
CA LYS A 305 -5.29 -7.83 -36.87
C LYS A 305 -6.28 -7.09 -35.97
N GLU A 306 -6.05 -5.81 -35.65
CA GLU A 306 -6.98 -4.99 -34.87
C GLU A 306 -8.24 -4.66 -35.69
N ASP A 307 -9.42 -4.79 -35.08
CA ASP A 307 -10.65 -4.24 -35.65
C ASP A 307 -10.74 -2.72 -35.36
N PRO A 308 -10.60 -1.85 -36.37
CA PRO A 308 -10.60 -0.40 -36.16
C PRO A 308 -11.98 0.16 -35.80
N ASN A 309 -13.06 -0.63 -35.95
CA ASN A 309 -14.42 -0.17 -35.67
C ASN A 309 -14.85 -0.43 -34.21
N ARG A 310 -14.01 -1.11 -33.43
CA ARG A 310 -14.32 -1.50 -32.06
C ARG A 310 -13.27 -0.97 -31.10
N LEU A 311 -13.73 -0.36 -30.01
CA LEU A 311 -12.84 0.19 -28.99
C LEU A 311 -12.21 -0.90 -28.11
N TYR A 312 -12.96 -1.96 -27.81
CA TYR A 312 -12.60 -2.98 -26.82
C TYR A 312 -12.16 -4.28 -27.49
N TYR A 313 -11.18 -4.98 -26.92
CA TYR A 313 -10.71 -6.25 -27.46
C TYR A 313 -11.51 -7.44 -26.95
N GLU A 314 -11.61 -8.49 -27.78
CA GLU A 314 -12.01 -9.80 -27.26
C GLU A 314 -10.84 -10.41 -26.50
N SER A 315 -11.08 -11.12 -25.40
CA SER A 315 -10.00 -11.61 -24.56
C SER A 315 -9.03 -12.55 -25.31
N ALA A 316 -9.53 -13.33 -26.27
CA ALA A 316 -8.72 -14.20 -27.12
C ALA A 316 -7.88 -13.45 -28.18
N GLU A 317 -8.25 -12.21 -28.51
CA GLU A 317 -7.63 -11.38 -29.54
C GLU A 317 -6.21 -10.93 -29.14
N LEU A 318 -5.96 -10.73 -27.84
CA LEU A 318 -4.64 -10.32 -27.34
C LEU A 318 -3.52 -11.25 -27.78
N LYS A 319 -3.78 -12.56 -27.87
CA LYS A 319 -2.78 -13.53 -28.35
C LYS A 319 -2.45 -13.34 -29.82
N LEU A 320 -3.39 -12.83 -30.63
CA LEU A 320 -3.16 -12.56 -32.05
C LEU A 320 -2.19 -11.40 -32.24
N PHE A 321 -2.09 -10.48 -31.28
CA PHE A 321 -1.17 -9.34 -31.40
C PHE A 321 0.28 -9.70 -31.08
N GLU A 322 0.52 -10.86 -30.47
CA GLU A 322 1.86 -11.29 -30.07
C GLU A 322 2.80 -11.41 -31.28
N ASN A 323 3.97 -10.78 -31.16
CA ASN A 323 5.03 -10.67 -32.17
C ASN A 323 4.71 -9.75 -33.38
N ILE A 324 3.52 -9.15 -33.44
CA ILE A 324 3.14 -8.21 -34.50
C ILE A 324 2.80 -6.82 -33.95
N GLU A 325 3.04 -6.59 -32.65
CA GLU A 325 2.80 -5.32 -31.98
C GLU A 325 3.55 -4.19 -32.68
N CYS A 326 2.94 -3.02 -32.83
CA CYS A 326 3.57 -1.88 -33.48
C CYS A 326 4.77 -1.34 -32.70
N GLU A 327 5.83 -0.97 -33.42
CA GLU A 327 7.06 -0.44 -32.84
C GLU A 327 7.07 1.09 -32.92
N TRP A 328 7.41 1.76 -31.81
CA TRP A 328 7.33 3.21 -31.67
C TRP A 328 8.74 3.83 -31.58
N PRO A 329 9.16 4.64 -32.58
CA PRO A 329 10.45 5.34 -32.56
C PRO A 329 10.60 6.31 -31.38
N LEU A 330 9.49 6.74 -30.78
CA LEU A 330 9.43 7.57 -29.58
C LEU A 330 10.38 7.05 -28.49
N PHE A 331 10.43 5.74 -28.24
CA PHE A 331 11.20 5.18 -27.13
C PHE A 331 12.72 5.27 -27.35
N TRP A 332 13.19 5.25 -28.60
CA TRP A 332 14.59 5.56 -28.88
C TRP A 332 14.95 7.01 -28.59
N THR A 333 14.01 7.97 -28.72
CA THR A 333 14.27 9.35 -28.29
C THR A 333 14.46 9.44 -26.77
N TYR A 334 13.73 8.63 -25.99
CA TYR A 334 13.97 8.51 -24.55
C TYR A 334 15.33 7.88 -24.24
N LEU A 335 15.74 6.83 -24.96
CA LEU A 335 17.04 6.18 -24.76
C LEU A 335 18.23 7.06 -25.18
N ILE A 336 18.06 7.93 -26.18
CA ILE A 336 19.05 8.97 -26.52
C ILE A 336 19.19 9.95 -25.35
N LEU A 337 18.07 10.46 -24.83
CA LEU A 337 18.08 11.39 -23.70
C LEU A 337 18.68 10.73 -22.45
N ASP A 338 18.31 9.49 -22.16
CA ASP A 338 18.90 8.69 -21.08
C ASP A 338 20.42 8.62 -21.22
N GLY A 339 20.92 8.27 -22.41
CA GLY A 339 22.36 8.21 -22.71
C GLY A 339 23.08 9.54 -22.46
N ILE A 340 22.44 10.67 -22.80
CA ILE A 340 22.96 12.00 -22.53
C ILE A 340 23.06 12.27 -21.02
N PHE A 341 22.01 11.95 -20.25
CA PHE A 341 21.97 12.23 -18.81
C PHE A 341 22.91 11.33 -17.99
N ILE A 342 23.14 10.08 -18.42
CA ILE A 342 24.10 9.17 -17.78
C ILE A 342 25.52 9.30 -18.35
N ASN A 343 25.72 10.21 -19.31
CA ASN A 343 26.99 10.45 -19.99
C ASN A 343 27.57 9.20 -20.68
N SER A 344 26.73 8.45 -21.40
CA SER A 344 27.12 7.32 -22.25
C SER A 344 27.03 7.72 -23.74
N PRO A 345 28.15 8.17 -24.35
CA PRO A 345 28.16 8.55 -25.76
C PRO A 345 27.91 7.36 -26.69
N GLU A 346 28.27 6.14 -26.28
CA GLU A 346 28.03 4.92 -27.06
C GLU A 346 26.53 4.66 -27.23
N GLN A 347 25.76 4.74 -26.14
CA GLN A 347 24.30 4.59 -26.16
C GLN A 347 23.65 5.67 -27.04
N VAL A 348 24.11 6.92 -26.91
CA VAL A 348 23.59 8.04 -27.72
C VAL A 348 23.83 7.79 -29.20
N GLN A 349 25.04 7.39 -29.58
CA GLN A 349 25.39 7.13 -30.97
C GLN A 349 24.58 5.97 -31.55
N GLU A 350 24.47 4.85 -30.81
CA GLU A 350 23.72 3.66 -31.23
C GLU A 350 22.26 4.01 -31.59
N TYR A 351 21.55 4.67 -30.68
CA TYR A 351 20.14 5.01 -30.91
C TYR A 351 19.96 6.18 -31.90
N GLN A 352 20.93 7.10 -32.03
CA GLN A 352 20.89 8.13 -33.08
C GLN A 352 21.04 7.53 -34.47
N GLU A 353 21.98 6.59 -34.66
CA GLU A 353 22.16 5.88 -35.93
C GLU A 353 20.93 5.04 -36.29
N ALA A 354 20.40 4.30 -35.30
CA ALA A 354 19.19 3.51 -35.47
C ALA A 354 17.99 4.40 -35.86
N LEU A 355 17.78 5.51 -35.14
CA LEU A 355 16.69 6.45 -35.42
C LEU A 355 16.85 7.08 -36.80
N GLU A 356 18.05 7.54 -37.18
CA GLU A 356 18.31 8.16 -38.50
C GLU A 356 17.97 7.20 -39.66
N GLY A 357 18.17 5.90 -39.48
CA GLY A 357 17.81 4.86 -40.45
C GLY A 357 16.31 4.78 -40.76
N ILE A 358 15.45 5.25 -39.84
CA ILE A 358 13.99 5.12 -39.94
C ILE A 358 13.27 6.48 -39.98
N LEU A 359 13.97 7.61 -40.07
CA LEU A 359 13.32 8.92 -40.19
C LEU A 359 12.75 9.13 -41.60
N ILE A 360 11.55 9.73 -41.68
CA ILE A 360 10.92 10.06 -42.95
C ILE A 360 11.47 11.40 -43.44
N LYS A 361 12.11 11.41 -44.61
CA LYS A 361 12.72 12.60 -45.22
C LYS A 361 11.73 13.29 -46.15
N GLN A 362 11.36 14.53 -45.83
CA GLN A 362 10.55 15.38 -46.71
C GLN A 362 11.37 15.95 -47.88
N LYS A 363 10.68 16.42 -48.93
CA LYS A 363 11.30 17.03 -50.13
C LYS A 363 12.14 18.28 -49.82
N ASP A 364 11.83 18.97 -48.73
CA ASP A 364 12.52 20.16 -48.23
C ASP A 364 13.65 19.84 -47.22
N GLY A 365 14.00 18.56 -47.10
CA GLY A 365 15.06 18.04 -46.24
C GLY A 365 14.70 17.92 -44.76
N ILE A 366 13.45 18.19 -44.36
CA ILE A 366 13.01 18.03 -42.97
C ILE A 366 12.83 16.54 -42.64
N ARG A 367 13.36 16.12 -41.50
CA ARG A 367 13.25 14.75 -40.99
C ARG A 367 12.09 14.66 -40.00
N LEU A 368 11.21 13.70 -40.23
CA LEU A 368 10.02 13.47 -39.42
C LEU A 368 10.12 12.14 -38.66
N VAL A 369 9.78 12.20 -37.38
CA VAL A 369 9.59 11.02 -36.54
C VAL A 369 8.12 10.58 -36.66
N PRO A 370 7.82 9.40 -37.26
CA PRO A 370 6.45 8.89 -37.33
C PRO A 370 5.98 8.40 -35.94
N GLU A 371 4.66 8.24 -35.79
CA GLU A 371 4.05 7.67 -34.58
C GLU A 371 4.52 6.24 -34.33
N LEU A 372 4.39 5.36 -35.33
CA LEU A 372 4.76 3.96 -35.21
C LEU A 372 5.06 3.29 -36.57
N TYR A 373 5.62 2.08 -36.48
CA TYR A 373 5.87 1.15 -37.58
C TYR A 373 5.06 -0.14 -37.39
N SER A 374 4.23 -0.48 -38.39
CA SER A 374 3.32 -1.64 -38.37
C SER A 374 3.70 -2.68 -39.41
N VAL A 375 3.38 -3.95 -39.14
CA VAL A 375 3.57 -5.06 -40.08
C VAL A 375 2.57 -4.92 -41.24
N PRO A 376 3.00 -5.04 -42.51
CA PRO A 376 2.08 -5.08 -43.65
C PRO A 376 1.03 -6.20 -43.52
N ALA A 377 -0.23 -5.90 -43.82
CA ALA A 377 -1.35 -6.83 -43.64
C ALA A 377 -1.20 -8.13 -44.46
N ASP A 378 -0.50 -8.09 -45.59
CA ASP A 378 -0.20 -9.24 -46.44
C ASP A 378 0.96 -10.13 -45.93
N LYS A 379 1.73 -9.65 -44.94
CA LYS A 379 2.93 -10.33 -44.41
C LYS A 379 2.83 -10.80 -42.97
N VAL A 380 1.65 -10.71 -42.36
CA VAL A 380 1.44 -11.11 -40.95
C VAL A 380 1.82 -12.56 -40.70
N GLU A 381 1.44 -13.46 -41.60
CA GLU A 381 1.75 -14.90 -41.47
C GLU A 381 3.24 -15.21 -41.64
N GLU A 382 4.02 -14.34 -42.29
CA GLU A 382 5.48 -14.44 -42.37
C GLU A 382 6.11 -14.03 -41.03
N GLU A 383 5.65 -12.90 -40.46
CA GLU A 383 6.13 -12.40 -39.17
C GLU A 383 5.84 -13.39 -38.02
N TYR A 384 4.67 -14.04 -37.98
CA TYR A 384 4.40 -15.08 -36.97
C TYR A 384 5.33 -16.29 -37.07
N ARG A 385 5.75 -16.67 -38.29
CA ARG A 385 6.65 -17.82 -38.50
C ARG A 385 8.08 -17.50 -38.12
N ASN A 386 8.50 -16.26 -38.34
CA ASN A 386 9.84 -15.78 -38.02
C ASN A 386 9.75 -14.34 -37.50
N PRO A 387 9.57 -14.13 -36.18
CA PRO A 387 9.45 -12.80 -35.59
C PRO A 387 10.62 -11.88 -35.95
N HIS A 388 10.33 -10.59 -36.14
CA HIS A 388 11.27 -9.53 -36.52
C HIS A 388 11.88 -9.66 -37.92
N SER A 389 11.35 -10.51 -38.80
CA SER A 389 11.88 -10.72 -40.15
C SER A 389 11.26 -9.80 -41.21
N VAL A 390 10.05 -9.30 -40.99
CA VAL A 390 9.32 -8.49 -41.97
C VAL A 390 9.69 -7.01 -41.86
N GLU A 391 9.93 -6.36 -43.01
CA GLU A 391 10.05 -4.90 -43.10
C GLU A 391 8.72 -4.22 -42.79
N ARG A 392 8.73 -3.28 -41.84
CA ARG A 392 7.53 -2.58 -41.35
C ARG A 392 7.30 -1.26 -42.07
N VAL A 393 6.05 -0.82 -42.12
CA VAL A 393 5.63 0.43 -42.78
C VAL A 393 5.23 1.49 -41.76
N PRO A 394 5.58 2.77 -42.00
CA PRO A 394 5.20 3.85 -41.09
C PRO A 394 3.69 4.06 -41.13
N MET A 395 3.06 4.18 -39.96
CA MET A 395 1.62 4.36 -39.82
C MET A 395 1.31 5.40 -38.74
N GLY A 396 0.10 5.97 -38.80
CA GLY A 396 -0.37 6.95 -37.83
C GLY A 396 0.10 8.39 -38.09
N LYS A 397 0.25 9.18 -37.01
CA LYS A 397 0.62 10.60 -37.10
C LYS A 397 2.05 10.74 -37.62
N CYS A 398 2.27 11.62 -38.60
CA CYS A 398 3.62 11.93 -39.08
C CYS A 398 3.79 13.45 -39.36
N PRO A 399 4.60 14.18 -38.58
CA PRO A 399 5.31 13.70 -37.40
C PRO A 399 4.36 13.46 -36.21
N LEU A 400 4.74 12.55 -35.32
CA LEU A 400 4.21 12.55 -33.95
C LEU A 400 4.88 13.70 -33.20
N LYS A 401 4.14 14.77 -32.87
CA LYS A 401 4.70 16.00 -32.27
C LYS A 401 5.49 15.75 -30.99
N TRP A 402 5.04 14.81 -30.16
CA TRP A 402 5.76 14.36 -28.97
C TRP A 402 7.14 13.82 -29.31
N ALA A 403 7.23 12.79 -30.15
CA ALA A 403 8.51 12.18 -30.54
C ALA A 403 9.40 13.16 -31.31
N GLN A 404 8.82 13.99 -32.18
CA GLN A 404 9.54 15.04 -32.91
C GLN A 404 10.18 16.05 -31.96
N SER A 405 9.44 16.46 -30.92
CA SER A 405 9.93 17.40 -29.91
C SER A 405 11.11 16.81 -29.12
N LEU A 406 11.01 15.56 -28.67
CA LEU A 406 12.11 14.89 -27.95
C LEU A 406 13.33 14.64 -28.86
N TYR A 407 13.13 14.33 -30.14
CA TYR A 407 14.21 14.22 -31.12
C TYR A 407 14.96 15.55 -31.29
N ILE A 408 14.25 16.66 -31.46
CA ILE A 408 14.87 17.99 -31.58
C ILE A 408 15.63 18.34 -30.30
N LEU A 409 15.03 18.09 -29.13
CA LEU A 409 15.68 18.32 -27.84
C LEU A 409 16.96 17.49 -27.68
N GLY A 410 16.90 16.19 -27.99
CA GLY A 410 18.04 15.29 -27.93
C GLY A 410 19.20 15.76 -28.81
N ASN A 411 18.90 16.26 -30.01
CA ASN A 411 19.92 16.82 -30.90
C ASN A 411 20.53 18.13 -30.37
N LEU A 412 19.72 19.03 -29.81
CA LEU A 412 20.22 20.26 -29.19
C LEU A 412 21.19 19.98 -28.03
N LEU A 413 20.90 18.95 -27.24
CA LEU A 413 21.78 18.48 -26.16
C LEU A 413 23.04 17.79 -26.70
N SER A 414 22.90 16.84 -27.63
CA SER A 414 24.04 16.08 -28.16
C SER A 414 25.03 16.96 -28.93
N GLU A 415 24.54 18.00 -29.60
CA GLU A 415 25.39 19.00 -30.28
C GLU A 415 25.94 20.08 -29.34
N GLY A 416 25.62 20.04 -28.04
CA GLY A 416 26.17 20.95 -27.03
C GLY A 416 25.55 22.35 -27.00
N PHE A 417 24.44 22.58 -27.71
CA PHE A 417 23.71 23.85 -27.63
C PHE A 417 23.05 24.04 -26.25
N LEU A 418 22.65 22.94 -25.62
CA LEU A 418 22.10 22.89 -24.26
C LEU A 418 22.94 21.95 -23.39
N ALA A 419 23.07 22.27 -22.12
CA ALA A 419 23.51 21.34 -21.09
C ALA A 419 22.31 20.68 -20.40
N PRO A 420 22.42 19.44 -19.89
CA PRO A 420 21.32 18.75 -19.21
C PRO A 420 20.68 19.55 -18.06
N GLY A 421 21.47 20.32 -17.31
CA GLY A 421 20.96 21.15 -16.21
C GLY A 421 20.09 22.33 -16.65
N GLU A 422 20.13 22.74 -17.92
CA GLU A 422 19.30 23.86 -18.42
C GLU A 422 17.84 23.43 -18.65
N ILE A 423 17.62 22.14 -18.91
CA ILE A 423 16.28 21.55 -19.14
C ILE A 423 15.78 20.74 -17.93
N ASP A 424 16.60 20.68 -16.87
CA ASP A 424 16.29 20.16 -15.54
C ASP A 424 16.82 21.14 -14.47
N PRO A 425 16.31 22.40 -14.42
CA PRO A 425 16.75 23.42 -13.47
C PRO A 425 16.49 23.03 -12.00
N LEU A 426 15.52 22.15 -11.75
CA LEU A 426 15.20 21.62 -10.42
C LEU A 426 16.07 20.41 -10.01
N ASN A 427 17.05 20.04 -10.84
CA ASN A 427 18.07 19.03 -10.55
C ASN A 427 17.54 17.64 -10.19
N ARG A 428 16.42 17.24 -10.80
CA ARG A 428 15.79 15.94 -10.59
C ARG A 428 16.67 14.77 -11.00
N ARG A 429 17.56 14.96 -11.98
CA ARG A 429 18.52 13.93 -12.44
C ARG A 429 19.42 13.35 -11.34
N PHE A 430 19.52 14.03 -10.20
CA PHE A 430 20.32 13.59 -9.06
C PHE A 430 19.52 12.77 -8.02
N SER A 431 18.29 12.37 -8.34
CA SER A 431 17.45 11.56 -7.43
C SER A 431 18.06 10.22 -7.04
N THR A 432 18.92 9.64 -7.89
CA THR A 432 19.62 8.36 -7.65
C THR A 432 20.97 8.52 -6.95
N ILE A 433 21.44 9.75 -6.69
CA ILE A 433 22.70 9.95 -5.97
C ILE A 433 22.51 9.49 -4.52
N PRO A 434 23.39 8.60 -4.00
CA PRO A 434 23.35 8.19 -2.61
C PRO A 434 23.42 9.40 -1.67
N LYS A 435 22.41 9.53 -0.81
CA LYS A 435 22.37 10.55 0.24
C LYS A 435 23.13 10.09 1.48
N PRO A 436 23.70 11.02 2.27
CA PRO A 436 24.42 10.68 3.49
C PRO A 436 23.50 10.03 4.53
N ASP A 437 24.09 9.26 5.44
CA ASP A 437 23.37 8.66 6.58
C ASP A 437 22.61 9.74 7.37
N VAL A 438 21.31 9.54 7.53
CA VAL A 438 20.44 10.44 8.29
C VAL A 438 20.59 10.15 9.79
N VAL A 439 20.85 11.20 10.56
CA VAL A 439 20.81 11.16 12.03
C VAL A 439 19.47 11.71 12.47
N VAL A 440 18.67 10.88 13.15
CA VAL A 440 17.36 11.29 13.68
C VAL A 440 17.54 11.97 15.03
N GLN A 441 17.05 13.20 15.15
CA GLN A 441 17.05 13.95 16.40
C GLN A 441 15.80 13.59 17.19
N VAL A 442 15.95 13.30 18.48
CA VAL A 442 14.83 12.95 19.37
C VAL A 442 14.88 13.85 20.60
N SER A 443 13.87 14.69 20.78
CA SER A 443 13.73 15.52 21.97
C SER A 443 12.62 14.97 22.85
N VAL A 444 13.01 14.52 24.05
CA VAL A 444 12.11 13.97 25.06
C VAL A 444 11.62 15.13 25.92
N LEU A 445 10.31 15.23 26.13
CA LEU A 445 9.70 16.28 26.96
C LEU A 445 8.94 15.65 28.13
N ALA A 446 8.93 16.31 29.28
CA ALA A 446 8.07 15.92 30.39
C ALA A 446 6.71 16.64 30.31
N GLU A 447 5.62 15.90 30.52
CA GLU A 447 4.28 16.50 30.62
C GLU A 447 4.14 17.38 31.87
N THR A 448 4.73 16.96 32.99
CA THR A 448 4.68 17.69 34.27
C THR A 448 6.06 17.78 34.94
N ASP A 449 6.21 18.70 35.90
CA ASP A 449 7.45 18.84 36.68
C ASP A 449 7.77 17.57 37.48
N GLU A 450 6.76 16.84 37.96
CA GLU A 450 6.97 15.57 38.67
C GLU A 450 7.60 14.50 37.75
N ILE A 451 7.14 14.41 36.49
CA ILE A 451 7.73 13.50 35.50
C ILE A 451 9.16 13.92 35.16
N LYS A 452 9.42 15.22 35.07
CA LYS A 452 10.76 15.77 34.85
C LYS A 452 11.72 15.36 35.98
N GLU A 453 11.29 15.43 37.24
CA GLU A 453 12.09 14.96 38.38
C GLU A 453 12.35 13.44 38.32
N LEU A 454 11.36 12.64 37.91
CA LEU A 454 11.52 11.19 37.73
C LEU A 454 12.51 10.84 36.60
N LEU A 455 12.46 11.56 35.48
CA LEU A 455 13.40 11.40 34.38
C LEU A 455 14.82 11.80 34.80
N LEU A 456 14.97 12.92 35.53
CA LEU A 456 16.25 13.39 36.05
C LEU A 456 16.88 12.38 37.02
N LYS A 457 16.07 11.75 37.88
CA LYS A 457 16.50 10.66 38.79
C LYS A 457 17.08 9.45 38.04
N ASN A 458 16.70 9.28 36.78
CA ASN A 458 17.17 8.22 35.89
C ASN A 458 18.27 8.70 34.92
N ASP A 459 18.92 9.84 35.20
CA ASP A 459 19.97 10.47 34.39
C ASP A 459 19.49 10.93 33.00
N ILE A 460 18.22 11.31 32.88
CA ILE A 460 17.60 11.82 31.65
C ILE A 460 17.16 13.27 31.89
N ASP A 461 18.02 14.23 31.49
CA ASP A 461 17.70 15.66 31.56
C ASP A 461 16.77 16.09 30.41
N VAL A 462 15.60 16.63 30.76
CA VAL A 462 14.55 17.04 29.82
C VAL A 462 13.90 18.35 30.24
N ASP A 463 13.27 19.01 29.29
CA ASP A 463 12.46 20.19 29.52
C ASP A 463 10.98 19.82 29.60
N THR A 464 10.18 20.60 30.34
CA THR A 464 8.72 20.52 30.27
C THR A 464 8.20 21.25 29.03
N VAL A 465 6.93 21.03 28.67
CA VAL A 465 6.25 21.81 27.61
C VAL A 465 6.23 23.31 27.92
N ALA A 466 6.26 23.70 29.21
CA ALA A 466 6.30 25.10 29.61
C ALA A 466 7.71 25.72 29.49
N ASP A 467 8.76 24.92 29.70
CA ASP A 467 10.16 25.38 29.69
C ASP A 467 10.67 25.78 28.31
N ILE A 468 10.12 25.17 27.25
CA ILE A 468 10.61 25.31 25.87
C ILE A 468 10.10 26.57 25.13
N HIS A 469 9.36 27.46 25.80
CA HIS A 469 8.90 28.71 25.19
C HIS A 469 10.10 29.54 24.68
N PRO A 470 10.08 30.08 23.44
CA PRO A 470 8.93 30.35 22.57
C PRO A 470 8.52 29.22 21.60
N ILE A 471 9.05 28.00 21.73
CA ILE A 471 8.64 26.86 20.90
C ILE A 471 7.32 26.29 21.44
N HIS A 472 6.31 26.16 20.57
CA HIS A 472 5.02 25.57 20.91
C HIS A 472 4.92 24.12 20.44
N VAL A 473 4.53 23.21 21.33
CA VAL A 473 4.27 21.80 20.98
C VAL A 473 2.77 21.61 20.82
N GLN A 474 2.36 20.96 19.72
CA GLN A 474 0.96 20.66 19.43
C GLN A 474 0.80 19.22 18.91
N PRO A 475 -0.37 18.57 19.05
CA PRO A 475 -0.59 17.26 18.46
C PRO A 475 -0.74 17.37 16.93
N SER A 476 -0.39 16.29 16.21
CA SER A 476 -0.43 16.22 14.72
C SER A 476 -1.79 16.59 14.11
N ARG A 477 -2.89 16.36 14.83
CA ARG A 477 -4.26 16.75 14.41
C ARG A 477 -4.39 18.26 14.17
N VAL A 478 -3.70 19.10 14.95
CA VAL A 478 -3.71 20.55 14.77
C VAL A 478 -3.04 20.93 13.45
N LEU A 479 -1.91 20.29 13.13
CA LEU A 479 -1.24 20.45 11.85
C LEU A 479 -2.14 20.03 10.67
N SER A 480 -2.91 18.95 10.83
CA SER A 480 -3.86 18.49 9.82
C SER A 480 -4.95 19.54 9.53
N HIS A 481 -5.47 20.21 10.58
CA HIS A 481 -6.41 21.32 10.40
C HIS A 481 -5.77 22.58 9.80
N ILE A 482 -4.50 22.85 10.10
CA ILE A 482 -3.75 23.94 9.48
C ILE A 482 -3.64 23.72 7.97
N TYR A 483 -3.17 22.54 7.54
CA TYR A 483 -3.04 22.22 6.12
C TYR A 483 -4.39 22.11 5.40
N ALA A 484 -5.49 21.80 6.09
CA ALA A 484 -6.82 21.84 5.49
C ALA A 484 -7.22 23.23 4.95
N ARG A 485 -6.57 24.30 5.43
CA ARG A 485 -6.77 25.68 4.92
C ARG A 485 -5.97 25.99 3.66
N LEU A 486 -4.93 25.21 3.36
CA LEU A 486 -4.06 25.44 2.22
C LEU A 486 -4.85 25.32 0.91
N GLY A 487 -4.72 26.30 0.02
CA GLY A 487 -5.42 26.34 -1.27
C GLY A 487 -6.92 26.70 -1.19
N ARG A 488 -7.45 27.12 -0.02
CA ARG A 488 -8.85 27.56 0.09
C ARG A 488 -9.07 28.86 -0.70
N ASN A 489 -9.99 28.83 -1.66
CA ASN A 489 -10.38 29.98 -2.47
C ASN A 489 -11.91 30.01 -2.68
N PRO A 490 -12.65 30.76 -1.84
CA PRO A 490 -14.11 30.85 -1.93
C PRO A 490 -14.62 31.40 -3.27
N ARG A 491 -13.89 32.32 -3.90
CA ARG A 491 -14.29 32.92 -5.19
C ARG A 491 -14.33 31.91 -6.32
N LEU A 492 -13.51 30.87 -6.24
CA LEU A 492 -13.43 29.79 -7.21
C LEU A 492 -14.15 28.51 -6.76
N GLY A 493 -14.83 28.53 -5.59
CA GLY A 493 -15.48 27.34 -5.02
C GLY A 493 -14.50 26.27 -4.53
N LEU A 494 -13.22 26.61 -4.29
CA LEU A 494 -12.19 25.68 -3.87
C LEU A 494 -12.09 25.63 -2.33
N THR A 495 -12.32 24.46 -1.74
CA THR A 495 -12.34 24.30 -0.28
C THR A 495 -10.95 24.19 0.35
N GLY A 496 -9.90 23.95 -0.45
CA GLY A 496 -8.55 23.68 0.01
C GLY A 496 -8.23 22.18 0.14
N ARG A 497 -7.21 21.83 0.92
CA ARG A 497 -6.83 20.43 1.13
C ARG A 497 -7.92 19.69 1.91
N PRO A 498 -8.38 18.51 1.46
CA PRO A 498 -9.25 17.67 2.27
C PRO A 498 -8.60 17.35 3.61
N TYR A 499 -9.38 17.29 4.69
CA TYR A 499 -8.86 16.87 5.97
C TYR A 499 -8.27 15.47 5.87
N ARG A 500 -6.94 15.39 5.96
CA ARG A 500 -6.14 14.17 5.87
C ARG A 500 -5.01 14.31 6.87
N ARG A 501 -4.70 13.22 7.54
CA ARG A 501 -3.67 13.19 8.57
C ARG A 501 -2.28 13.39 7.99
N ILE A 502 -1.37 13.77 8.88
CA ILE A 502 0.02 14.06 8.55
C ILE A 502 0.87 13.04 9.28
N GLY A 503 1.68 12.33 8.52
CA GLY A 503 2.52 11.25 9.02
C GLY A 503 3.79 11.77 9.67
N VAL A 504 4.68 10.83 10.00
CA VAL A 504 5.89 11.16 10.76
C VAL A 504 6.82 12.11 9.98
N LEU A 505 6.87 12.04 8.64
CA LEU A 505 7.73 12.92 7.84
C LEU A 505 7.27 14.37 7.98
N GLY A 506 5.96 14.59 8.00
CA GLY A 506 5.39 15.91 8.27
C GLY A 506 5.53 16.35 9.73
N THR A 507 5.41 15.47 10.72
CA THR A 507 5.49 15.89 12.14
C THR A 507 6.91 16.11 12.65
N SER A 508 7.93 15.47 12.05
CA SER A 508 9.31 15.50 12.55
C SER A 508 10.15 16.68 12.06
N LYS A 509 9.56 17.89 12.04
CA LYS A 509 10.25 19.14 11.67
C LYS A 509 9.66 20.33 12.42
N PHE A 510 10.40 21.44 12.45
CA PHE A 510 9.88 22.70 12.97
C PHE A 510 9.04 23.43 11.92
N TYR A 511 8.03 24.14 12.39
CA TYR A 511 7.14 24.94 11.58
C TYR A 511 7.18 26.39 12.03
N MET A 512 7.42 27.30 11.09
CA MET A 512 7.28 28.73 11.31
C MET A 512 5.88 29.15 10.87
N ILE A 513 5.07 29.63 11.82
CA ILE A 513 3.71 30.11 11.60
C ILE A 513 3.59 31.48 12.26
N ARG A 514 3.29 32.55 11.50
CA ARG A 514 3.19 33.93 12.03
C ARG A 514 4.38 34.31 12.92
N ASN A 515 5.58 34.01 12.44
CA ASN A 515 6.87 34.25 13.14
C ASN A 515 7.02 33.54 14.50
N THR A 516 6.25 32.48 14.75
CA THR A 516 6.33 31.63 15.94
C THR A 516 6.68 30.20 15.55
N ILE A 517 7.50 29.54 16.36
CA ILE A 517 8.00 28.19 16.09
C ILE A 517 7.07 27.16 16.72
N PHE A 518 6.62 26.22 15.91
CA PHE A 518 5.83 25.07 16.32
C PHE A 518 6.59 23.77 16.05
N THR A 519 6.38 22.78 16.90
CA THR A 519 6.71 21.38 16.65
C THR A 519 5.49 20.52 16.93
N PHE A 520 5.40 19.35 16.29
CA PHE A 520 4.24 18.48 16.40
C PHE A 520 4.61 17.10 16.93
N THR A 521 3.82 16.58 17.85
CA THR A 521 4.03 15.22 18.37
C THR A 521 3.60 14.19 17.32
N PRO A 522 4.31 13.05 17.20
CA PRO A 522 3.88 11.94 16.35
C PRO A 522 2.47 11.49 16.69
N GLN A 523 1.73 11.04 15.66
CA GLN A 523 0.33 10.65 15.82
C GLN A 523 0.12 9.47 16.78
N PHE A 524 1.04 8.51 16.81
CA PHE A 524 0.88 7.28 17.59
C PHE A 524 0.86 7.46 19.11
N ILE A 525 1.14 8.67 19.61
CA ILE A 525 1.12 9.02 21.04
C ILE A 525 -0.21 9.68 21.44
N ASP A 526 -1.12 9.97 20.50
CA ASP A 526 -2.39 10.62 20.82
C ASP A 526 -3.41 9.64 21.43
N HIS A 527 -3.50 9.62 22.78
CA HIS A 527 -4.39 8.72 23.53
C HIS A 527 -5.88 9.00 23.31
N GLN A 528 -6.25 10.18 22.79
CA GLN A 528 -7.65 10.54 22.58
C GLN A 528 -8.26 9.81 21.38
N GLN A 529 -7.42 9.17 20.56
CA GLN A 529 -7.82 8.60 19.28
C GLN A 529 -8.15 7.10 19.37
N PHE A 530 -7.21 6.27 19.85
CA PHE A 530 -7.38 4.82 19.92
C PHE A 530 -6.53 4.18 21.03
N TYR A 531 -6.98 3.07 21.62
CA TYR A 531 -6.34 2.47 22.81
C TYR A 531 -4.97 1.81 22.56
N MET A 532 -4.51 1.69 21.30
CA MET A 532 -3.17 1.14 21.02
C MET A 532 -2.06 1.91 21.75
N ALA A 533 -2.25 3.21 21.96
CA ALA A 533 -1.32 4.07 22.68
C ALA A 533 -1.38 3.90 24.22
N LEU A 534 -2.22 3.02 24.76
CA LEU A 534 -2.21 2.65 26.19
C LEU A 534 -1.18 1.55 26.51
N ASP A 535 -0.68 0.85 25.49
CA ASP A 535 0.36 -0.17 25.64
C ASP A 535 1.74 0.47 25.43
N ASN A 536 2.46 0.71 26.53
CA ASN A 536 3.80 1.29 26.52
C ASN A 536 4.79 0.53 25.64
N LYS A 537 4.67 -0.80 25.54
CA LYS A 537 5.53 -1.61 24.65
C LYS A 537 5.19 -1.34 23.19
N MET A 538 3.92 -1.15 22.87
CA MET A 538 3.48 -0.77 21.52
C MET A 538 3.99 0.63 21.16
N ILE A 539 3.85 1.63 22.05
CA ILE A 539 4.35 3.00 21.81
C ILE A 539 5.85 2.98 21.47
N VAL A 540 6.65 2.30 22.29
CA VAL A 540 8.10 2.15 22.10
C VAL A 540 8.42 1.49 20.76
N GLU A 541 7.67 0.45 20.40
CA GLU A 541 7.84 -0.27 19.15
C GLU A 541 7.43 0.55 17.92
N MET A 542 6.39 1.38 18.05
CA MET A 542 5.99 2.35 17.03
C MET A 542 7.06 3.43 16.88
N LEU A 543 7.58 3.99 17.98
CA LEU A 543 8.71 4.92 17.96
C LEU A 543 9.92 4.33 17.23
N ARG A 544 10.26 3.05 17.52
CA ARG A 544 11.35 2.33 16.83
C ARG A 544 11.12 2.22 15.33
N THR A 545 9.91 1.89 14.93
CA THR A 545 9.51 1.73 13.52
C THR A 545 9.58 3.07 12.79
N GLU A 546 9.03 4.13 13.40
CA GLU A 546 8.98 5.46 12.82
C GLU A 546 10.37 6.12 12.77
N ILE A 547 11.25 5.91 13.75
CA ILE A 547 12.66 6.36 13.68
C ILE A 547 13.39 5.67 12.53
N ALA A 548 13.22 4.35 12.37
CA ALA A 548 13.84 3.62 11.25
C ALA A 548 13.28 4.08 9.89
N TYR A 549 11.99 4.39 9.84
CA TYR A 549 11.34 4.95 8.67
C TYR A 549 11.90 6.35 8.33
N LEU A 550 12.00 7.25 9.31
CA LEU A 550 12.63 8.56 9.14
C LEU A 550 14.08 8.44 8.63
N ALA A 551 14.90 7.61 9.27
CA ALA A 551 16.30 7.47 8.87
C ALA A 551 16.46 6.96 7.43
N SER A 552 15.60 6.04 6.99
CA SER A 552 15.66 5.47 5.64
C SER A 552 15.01 6.35 4.57
N ARG A 553 13.98 7.13 4.91
CA ARG A 553 13.11 7.86 3.97
C ARG A 553 13.23 9.38 4.04
N TRP A 554 13.96 9.95 4.98
CA TRP A 554 14.15 11.40 5.05
C TRP A 554 14.96 11.90 3.85
N ARG A 555 14.41 12.87 3.12
CA ARG A 555 15.02 13.45 1.91
C ARG A 555 15.10 14.97 1.93
N MET A 556 14.52 15.60 2.94
CA MET A 556 14.46 17.06 3.12
C MET A 556 15.77 17.62 3.67
N THR A 557 15.99 18.91 3.46
CA THR A 557 17.13 19.64 4.05
C THR A 557 16.94 19.80 5.55
N GLY A 558 18.02 19.59 6.32
CA GLY A 558 17.98 19.55 7.78
C GLY A 558 17.65 18.15 8.31
N ARG A 559 17.92 17.92 9.60
CA ARG A 559 17.69 16.63 10.25
C ARG A 559 16.22 16.47 10.66
N PRO A 560 15.66 15.23 10.63
CA PRO A 560 14.37 14.96 11.21
C PRO A 560 14.44 15.08 12.74
N THR A 561 13.48 15.79 13.32
CA THR A 561 13.40 16.07 14.76
C THR A 561 12.08 15.60 15.34
N VAL A 562 12.13 14.50 16.09
CA VAL A 562 10.97 13.89 16.74
C VAL A 562 10.78 14.53 18.12
N THR A 563 9.60 15.09 18.37
CA THR A 563 9.18 15.54 19.71
C THR A 563 8.40 14.44 20.42
N PHE A 564 8.97 13.88 21.48
CA PHE A 564 8.43 12.71 22.18
C PHE A 564 8.08 13.04 23.65
N PRO A 565 6.82 13.39 23.96
CA PRO A 565 6.43 13.69 25.33
C PRO A 565 6.24 12.40 26.16
N ILE A 566 6.71 12.43 27.41
CA ILE A 566 6.46 11.42 28.44
C ILE A 566 5.28 11.88 29.27
N SER A 567 4.21 11.09 29.26
CA SER A 567 2.98 11.35 30.00
C SER A 567 2.85 10.45 31.23
N GLN A 568 1.86 10.76 32.07
CA GLN A 568 1.54 9.96 33.27
C GLN A 568 1.27 8.47 32.97
N SER A 569 0.71 8.14 31.81
CA SER A 569 0.43 6.75 31.39
C SER A 569 1.68 5.90 31.10
N MET A 570 2.83 6.56 30.92
CA MET A 570 4.13 5.94 30.65
C MET A 570 4.92 5.64 31.94
N LEU A 571 4.29 5.83 33.10
CA LEU A 571 4.84 5.50 34.42
C LEU A 571 4.43 4.08 34.86
N THR A 572 5.02 3.60 35.95
CA THR A 572 4.57 2.39 36.65
C THR A 572 3.18 2.59 37.25
N GLU A 573 2.47 1.50 37.56
CA GLU A 573 1.09 1.53 38.10
C GLU A 573 0.97 2.33 39.41
N ASP A 574 2.04 2.36 40.21
CA ASP A 574 2.14 3.15 41.44
C ASP A 574 2.63 4.60 41.21
N HIS A 575 2.90 4.98 39.95
CA HIS A 575 3.44 6.27 39.53
C HIS A 575 4.76 6.66 40.20
N THR A 576 5.49 5.70 40.79
CA THR A 576 6.75 5.99 41.50
C THR A 576 7.98 5.99 40.59
N ASN A 577 7.88 5.39 39.40
CA ASN A 577 8.96 5.31 38.43
C ASN A 577 8.43 5.26 36.98
N LEU A 578 9.34 5.30 36.01
CA LEU A 578 9.02 5.10 34.59
C LEU A 578 8.73 3.62 34.31
N ASP A 579 7.82 3.36 33.36
CA ASP A 579 7.62 2.00 32.85
C ASP A 579 8.96 1.40 32.38
N PRO A 580 9.30 0.15 32.75
CA PRO A 580 10.60 -0.44 32.40
C PRO A 580 10.90 -0.46 30.89
N ALA A 581 9.89 -0.65 30.04
CA ALA A 581 10.08 -0.66 28.59
C ALA A 581 10.38 0.75 28.05
N VAL A 582 9.71 1.76 28.61
CA VAL A 582 9.95 3.18 28.30
C VAL A 582 11.35 3.58 28.76
N LEU A 583 11.70 3.31 30.03
CA LEU A 583 13.01 3.63 30.57
C LEU A 583 14.16 2.98 29.79
N ALA A 584 14.04 1.68 29.48
CA ALA A 584 15.04 0.97 28.67
C ALA A 584 15.20 1.60 27.28
N THR A 585 14.10 2.08 26.70
CA THR A 585 14.12 2.76 25.40
C THR A 585 14.78 4.12 25.49
N LEU A 586 14.45 4.95 26.50
CA LEU A 586 15.07 6.26 26.69
C LEU A 586 16.58 6.15 26.91
N LYS A 587 17.05 5.18 27.70
CA LYS A 587 18.49 4.91 27.86
C LYS A 587 19.14 4.50 26.55
N LYS A 588 18.49 3.60 25.80
CA LYS A 588 18.98 3.20 24.48
C LYS A 588 18.97 4.36 23.46
N LEU A 589 18.09 5.34 23.64
CA LEU A 589 18.11 6.55 22.84
C LEU A 589 19.36 7.40 23.14
N GLN A 590 19.80 7.46 24.40
CA GLN A 590 21.03 8.16 24.80
C GLN A 590 22.31 7.48 24.27
N ASP A 591 22.27 6.17 23.99
CA ASP A 591 23.41 5.41 23.41
C ASP A 591 23.77 5.81 21.96
N GLY A 592 22.94 6.63 21.29
CA GLY A 592 23.22 7.14 19.95
C GLY A 592 22.81 6.18 18.80
N TYR A 593 22.21 5.02 19.11
CA TYR A 593 21.69 4.09 18.09
C TYR A 593 20.40 3.37 18.51
N TYR A 594 19.34 3.49 17.71
CA TYR A 594 18.05 2.86 18.00
C TYR A 594 17.34 2.42 16.72
N GLY A 595 16.70 1.26 16.75
CA GLY A 595 15.93 0.75 15.60
C GLY A 595 16.74 0.51 14.32
N GLY A 596 18.06 0.35 14.41
CA GLY A 596 18.92 0.25 13.21
C GLY A 596 19.34 1.60 12.63
N SER A 597 19.12 2.69 13.38
CA SER A 597 19.34 4.07 12.92
C SER A 597 20.20 4.86 13.90
N ARG A 598 21.02 5.77 13.37
CA ARG A 598 21.76 6.73 14.19
C ARG A 598 20.82 7.78 14.74
N ILE A 599 20.99 8.12 16.00
CA ILE A 599 20.14 9.06 16.70
C ILE A 599 20.97 10.06 17.51
N GLN A 600 20.35 11.20 17.78
CA GLN A 600 20.88 12.21 18.69
C GLN A 600 19.77 12.68 19.61
N THR A 601 19.92 12.48 20.91
CA THR A 601 19.01 13.03 21.92
C THR A 601 19.48 14.41 22.38
N GLY A 602 18.54 15.31 22.69
CA GLY A 602 18.86 16.67 23.12
C GLY A 602 17.61 17.54 23.29
N LYS A 603 17.81 18.78 23.73
CA LYS A 603 16.72 19.74 23.94
C LYS A 603 16.27 20.34 22.60
N LEU A 604 14.99 20.71 22.48
CA LEU A 604 14.47 21.30 21.24
C LEU A 604 15.23 22.58 20.84
N SER A 605 15.64 23.39 21.81
CA SER A 605 16.41 24.62 21.61
C SER A 605 17.80 24.35 20.98
N GLU A 606 18.43 23.22 21.30
CA GLU A 606 19.74 22.82 20.77
C GLU A 606 19.65 22.38 19.31
N PHE A 607 18.49 21.88 18.88
CA PHE A 607 18.28 21.35 17.53
C PHE A 607 17.85 22.40 16.50
N LEU A 608 17.48 23.62 16.93
CA LEU A 608 16.99 24.69 16.05
C LEU A 608 17.90 25.00 14.85
N THR A 609 19.22 24.84 14.95
CA THR A 609 20.15 25.16 13.85
C THR A 609 20.39 23.99 12.89
N THR A 610 20.02 22.77 13.27
CA THR A 610 20.32 21.53 12.54
C THR A 610 19.08 20.81 12.03
N SER A 611 17.91 21.13 12.58
CA SER A 611 16.61 20.58 12.21
C SER A 611 16.12 21.11 10.86
N CYS A 612 15.21 20.36 10.25
CA CYS A 612 14.40 20.86 9.14
C CYS A 612 13.36 21.89 9.60
N PHE A 613 13.15 22.93 8.78
CA PHE A 613 12.14 23.97 8.99
C PHE A 613 11.20 24.04 7.78
N ALA A 614 9.91 24.18 8.05
CA ALA A 614 8.90 24.52 7.05
C ALA A 614 8.25 25.86 7.40
N HIS A 615 8.03 26.71 6.38
CA HIS A 615 7.41 28.02 6.56
C HIS A 615 5.98 28.01 6.02
N LEU A 616 4.98 28.14 6.90
CA LEU A 616 3.56 28.11 6.51
C LEU A 616 3.01 29.53 6.31
N SER A 617 3.61 30.25 5.35
CA SER A 617 3.31 31.66 5.10
C SER A 617 1.90 31.94 4.58
N PHE A 618 1.18 30.92 4.09
CA PHE A 618 -0.21 31.04 3.67
C PHE A 618 -1.18 31.38 4.83
N LEU A 619 -0.74 31.29 6.08
CA LEU A 619 -1.48 31.73 7.27
C LEU A 619 -1.22 33.20 7.68
N ASP A 620 -0.24 33.86 7.04
CA ASP A 620 0.22 35.20 7.42
C ASP A 620 -0.66 36.32 6.82
N GLY A 621 -1.62 36.01 5.93
CA GLY A 621 -2.52 37.03 5.40
C GLY A 621 -3.63 36.55 4.44
N LYS A 622 -4.83 36.32 4.99
CA LYS A 622 -6.12 36.63 4.35
C LYS A 622 -6.98 37.37 5.39
N ALA A 623 -6.48 38.49 5.91
CA ALA A 623 -7.31 39.38 6.72
C ALA A 623 -8.46 39.89 5.84
N SER A 624 -9.68 39.65 6.28
CA SER A 624 -10.88 40.29 5.73
C SER A 624 -10.67 41.81 5.69
N GLY A 625 -10.93 42.42 4.54
CA GLY A 625 -11.23 43.84 4.41
C GLY A 625 -10.08 44.84 4.59
N SER A 626 -9.29 45.05 3.54
CA SER A 626 -8.78 46.39 3.22
C SER A 626 -9.00 46.65 1.73
N MET A 627 -10.27 46.91 1.39
CA MET A 627 -10.64 47.51 0.12
C MET A 627 -11.42 48.78 0.48
N GLY A 628 -10.98 49.91 -0.10
CA GLY A 628 -11.36 51.24 0.33
C GLY A 628 -12.87 51.44 0.40
N ARG A 629 -13.30 52.18 1.43
CA ARG A 629 -14.63 52.77 1.54
C ARG A 629 -14.93 53.55 0.26
N HIS A 630 -15.86 53.05 -0.54
CA HIS A 630 -16.74 53.89 -1.31
C HIS A 630 -18.14 53.67 -0.74
N ASP A 631 -18.69 54.72 -0.13
CA ASP A 631 -20.09 54.82 0.25
C ASP A 631 -20.94 54.66 -1.01
N ASP A 632 -21.88 53.72 -1.00
CA ASP A 632 -23.15 53.82 -1.70
C ASP A 632 -24.16 52.97 -0.91
N GLU A 633 -25.08 53.67 -0.24
CA GLU A 633 -26.23 53.14 0.50
C GLU A 633 -27.24 52.50 -0.46
N TYR A 634 -27.54 51.21 -0.30
CA TYR A 634 -28.86 50.65 -0.60
C TYR A 634 -29.17 49.51 0.38
N ASP A 635 -30.25 49.71 1.14
CA ASP A 635 -30.99 48.70 1.90
C ASP A 635 -31.52 47.59 0.96
N ASP A 636 -31.32 46.33 1.35
CA ASP A 636 -32.38 45.32 1.26
C ASP A 636 -32.08 44.18 2.26
N ASP A 637 -33.05 43.94 3.14
CA ASP A 637 -33.13 42.85 4.11
C ASP A 637 -33.50 41.51 3.41
N ASP A 638 -33.25 40.39 4.11
CA ASP A 638 -33.65 38.99 3.84
C ASP A 638 -32.68 38.10 3.03
N ASP A 639 -31.72 37.47 3.73
CA ASP A 639 -31.58 35.99 3.83
C ASP A 639 -30.38 35.65 4.76
N ASP A 640 -30.66 35.55 6.06
CA ASP A 640 -29.73 35.13 7.10
C ASP A 640 -29.71 33.59 7.18
N ASP A 641 -28.81 32.93 6.44
CA ASP A 641 -28.34 31.56 6.75
C ASP A 641 -27.04 31.16 6.00
N ALA A 642 -26.12 32.11 5.78
CA ALA A 642 -24.80 31.83 5.19
C ALA A 642 -23.64 32.42 6.03
N ASP A 643 -22.75 31.52 6.46
CA ASP A 643 -21.34 31.76 6.82
C ASP A 643 -20.97 32.46 8.16
N GLY A 644 -21.59 32.01 9.26
CA GLY A 644 -21.09 32.26 10.63
C GLY A 644 -19.82 31.48 11.05
N TYR A 645 -19.19 30.68 10.18
CA TYR A 645 -17.95 29.94 10.48
C TYR A 645 -16.67 30.78 10.26
N ALA A 646 -16.73 32.07 10.59
CA ALA A 646 -15.56 32.94 10.66
C ALA A 646 -14.67 32.60 11.88
N ASP A 647 -13.79 31.63 11.65
CA ASP A 647 -12.40 31.57 12.15
C ASP A 647 -12.08 31.04 13.57
N ASP A 648 -12.75 30.00 14.06
CA ASP A 648 -12.41 29.34 15.35
C ASP A 648 -10.94 28.88 15.45
N LEU A 649 -10.31 28.43 14.34
CA LEU A 649 -8.91 28.00 14.35
C LEU A 649 -7.91 29.16 14.24
N ALA A 650 -8.16 30.27 13.50
CA ALA A 650 -7.28 31.42 13.66
C ALA A 650 -7.52 32.11 15.00
N GLN A 651 -8.76 32.16 15.51
CA GLN A 651 -9.00 32.60 16.90
C GLN A 651 -8.24 31.72 17.90
N TYR A 652 -8.19 30.40 17.71
CA TYR A 652 -7.38 29.50 18.53
C TYR A 652 -5.87 29.78 18.40
N LEU A 653 -5.37 29.97 17.17
CA LEU A 653 -3.97 30.35 16.93
C LEU A 653 -3.67 31.73 17.51
N ASP A 654 -4.57 32.69 17.38
CA ASP A 654 -4.48 34.04 17.95
C ASP A 654 -4.50 34.00 19.48
N HIS A 655 -5.33 33.13 20.08
CA HIS A 655 -5.32 32.87 21.52
C HIS A 655 -4.00 32.24 21.99
N LEU A 656 -3.47 31.26 21.25
CA LEU A 656 -2.15 30.67 21.51
C LEU A 656 -1.03 31.70 21.44
N LEU A 657 -1.08 32.62 20.46
CA LEU A 657 -0.09 33.67 20.23
C LEU A 657 -0.23 34.85 21.20
N ALA A 658 -1.45 35.21 21.63
CA ALA A 658 -1.71 36.32 22.54
C ALA A 658 -1.26 36.05 24.00
N HIS A 659 -1.14 34.77 24.38
CA HIS A 659 -0.65 34.37 25.71
C HIS A 659 0.88 34.44 25.87
N ALA A 660 1.63 34.85 24.83
CA ALA A 660 3.09 35.00 24.86
C ALA A 660 3.62 36.26 25.57
N ALA A 661 2.75 37.11 26.15
CA ALA A 661 3.18 38.25 26.97
C ALA A 661 3.23 37.85 28.46
N PRO A 662 4.40 37.94 29.14
CA PRO A 662 4.55 37.42 30.50
C PRO A 662 3.76 38.27 31.51
N LYS A 663 2.74 37.66 32.13
CA LYS A 663 2.18 38.16 33.40
C LYS A 663 2.66 37.25 34.54
N LYS A 664 3.21 37.87 35.60
CA LYS A 664 3.71 37.20 36.82
C LYS A 664 2.69 36.20 37.39
N PRO A 665 3.13 35.06 37.95
CA PRO A 665 2.22 33.98 38.33
C PRO A 665 1.44 34.33 39.59
N LYS A 666 0.14 34.05 39.59
CA LYS A 666 -0.62 33.75 40.81
C LYS A 666 -0.82 32.24 40.84
N VAL A 667 -0.52 31.64 42.00
CA VAL A 667 -0.76 30.23 42.30
C VAL A 667 -2.25 29.93 42.14
N GLN A 668 -2.61 29.07 41.21
CA GLN A 668 -3.95 28.47 41.09
C GLN A 668 -3.79 26.95 40.99
N LYS A 669 -4.28 26.24 42.00
CA LYS A 669 -4.44 24.78 41.96
C LYS A 669 -5.62 24.43 41.04
N GLY A 670 -5.42 23.47 40.14
CA GLY A 670 -6.46 22.85 39.32
C GLY A 670 -6.52 23.38 37.89
N GLY A 671 -5.73 22.79 36.99
CA GLY A 671 -5.64 23.20 35.58
C GLY A 671 -5.96 22.07 34.61
N LEU A 672 -7.23 21.64 34.56
CA LEU A 672 -7.73 20.77 33.48
C LEU A 672 -9.16 21.15 33.06
N GLY A 673 -9.43 22.46 33.04
CA GLY A 673 -10.73 23.05 32.66
C GLY A 673 -10.75 23.79 31.33
N LYS A 674 -9.67 23.79 30.53
CA LYS A 674 -9.57 24.61 29.30
C LYS A 674 -9.49 23.84 27.99
N PHE A 675 -9.56 22.51 28.02
CA PHE A 675 -9.52 21.68 26.81
C PHE A 675 -10.83 20.91 26.52
N LYS A 676 -11.90 21.11 27.30
CA LYS A 676 -13.20 20.44 27.12
C LYS A 676 -14.25 21.27 26.36
N ALA A 677 -13.96 22.52 26.03
CA ALA A 677 -14.95 23.47 25.47
C ALA A 677 -14.99 23.57 23.93
N VAL A 678 -14.10 22.87 23.20
CA VAL A 678 -14.07 22.91 21.72
C VAL A 678 -14.36 21.54 21.08
N ALA A 679 -14.41 20.47 21.87
CA ALA A 679 -14.75 19.12 21.39
C ALA A 679 -16.25 18.84 21.21
N THR A 680 -17.12 19.74 21.69
CA THR A 680 -18.58 19.55 21.71
C THR A 680 -19.31 20.03 20.44
N LYS A 681 -18.61 20.61 19.46
CA LYS A 681 -19.23 21.17 18.23
C LYS A 681 -18.98 20.37 16.95
N ALA A 682 -18.50 19.12 17.07
CA ALA A 682 -18.35 18.17 15.95
C ALA A 682 -19.43 17.05 15.99
N ARG A 683 -20.60 17.33 16.58
CA ARG A 683 -21.63 16.31 16.87
C ARG A 683 -22.95 16.45 16.11
N GLU A 684 -23.05 17.33 15.12
CA GLU A 684 -24.28 17.48 14.35
C GLU A 684 -24.02 17.30 12.86
N MET A 685 -24.07 16.05 12.40
CA MET A 685 -24.44 15.73 11.02
C MET A 685 -24.88 14.27 10.91
N VAL A 686 -26.02 13.93 11.53
CA VAL A 686 -26.76 12.72 11.20
C VAL A 686 -28.24 13.07 11.11
N SER A 687 -28.65 13.57 9.95
CA SER A 687 -30.04 13.55 9.51
C SER A 687 -30.06 13.19 8.03
N LEU A 688 -30.13 11.88 7.75
CA LEU A 688 -30.59 11.26 6.49
C LEU A 688 -30.31 9.75 6.54
N LYS A 689 -30.89 9.05 7.53
CA LYS A 689 -30.92 7.57 7.54
C LYS A 689 -32.27 7.03 8.00
N ASN A 690 -33.34 7.67 7.55
CA ASN A 690 -34.69 7.13 7.65
C ASN A 690 -35.19 6.83 6.24
N LYS A 691 -34.90 5.63 5.73
CA LYS A 691 -35.80 4.83 4.87
C LYS A 691 -35.16 3.49 4.50
N ALA A 692 -36.03 2.48 4.42
CA ALA A 692 -35.83 1.11 3.94
C ALA A 692 -35.33 0.07 4.98
N GLN A 693 -36.22 -0.25 5.91
CA GLN A 693 -36.36 -1.62 6.44
C GLN A 693 -37.25 -2.42 5.49
N GLY A 694 -36.92 -3.69 5.27
CA GLY A 694 -37.85 -4.72 4.80
C GLY A 694 -37.26 -5.73 3.85
N LEU A 695 -36.92 -6.93 4.34
CA LEU A 695 -37.67 -8.17 4.09
C LEU A 695 -36.90 -9.41 4.59
N ASN A 696 -37.67 -10.34 5.15
CA ASN A 696 -37.31 -11.62 5.77
C ASN A 696 -36.90 -12.72 4.76
N VAL A 697 -36.26 -13.79 5.29
CA VAL A 697 -36.37 -15.26 5.00
C VAL A 697 -34.96 -15.89 5.07
N GLN A 698 -34.56 -16.53 6.18
CA GLN A 698 -34.67 -17.95 6.60
C GLN A 698 -33.66 -18.96 6.00
N ASN A 699 -33.04 -19.67 6.96
CA ASN A 699 -32.34 -20.97 6.96
C ASN A 699 -30.84 -21.06 6.62
N VAL A 700 -30.10 -21.25 7.72
CA VAL A 700 -28.70 -21.60 7.91
C VAL A 700 -28.64 -23.08 8.26
N ASN A 701 -27.76 -23.87 7.63
CA ASN A 701 -26.89 -24.85 8.30
C ASN A 701 -26.03 -25.63 7.28
N MET A 702 -24.70 -25.53 7.45
CA MET A 702 -23.71 -26.63 7.46
C MET A 702 -22.35 -26.18 6.89
N TYR A 703 -21.45 -25.74 7.76
CA TYR A 703 -19.98 -25.70 7.51
C TYR A 703 -19.21 -25.91 8.83
N LEU A 704 -17.95 -26.35 8.71
CA LEU A 704 -16.97 -26.67 9.75
C LEU A 704 -17.09 -25.82 11.03
N SER A 705 -16.92 -26.47 12.18
CA SER A 705 -17.29 -25.98 13.52
C SER A 705 -16.95 -24.51 13.83
N ASN A 706 -17.95 -23.63 13.72
CA ASN A 706 -18.02 -22.26 14.24
C ASN A 706 -17.87 -22.13 15.78
N LYS A 707 -17.57 -23.22 16.51
CA LYS A 707 -17.53 -23.20 17.98
C LYS A 707 -16.48 -22.24 18.55
N LEU A 708 -15.43 -21.88 17.80
CA LEU A 708 -14.39 -20.94 18.24
C LEU A 708 -14.86 -19.48 18.33
N PHE A 709 -15.78 -19.06 17.45
CA PHE A 709 -16.22 -17.65 17.32
C PHE A 709 -17.75 -17.50 17.39
N ARG A 710 -18.47 -18.43 18.05
CA ARG A 710 -19.86 -18.14 18.45
C ARG A 710 -19.85 -16.85 19.25
N SER A 711 -20.89 -16.03 19.09
CA SER A 711 -21.10 -14.89 19.98
C SER A 711 -20.85 -15.37 21.40
N PRO A 712 -19.84 -14.87 22.12
CA PRO A 712 -20.05 -14.79 23.54
C PRO A 712 -21.27 -13.88 23.63
N GLN A 713 -22.44 -14.46 23.93
CA GLN A 713 -23.18 -13.73 24.95
C GLN A 713 -22.16 -13.59 26.07
N PRO A 714 -21.87 -12.37 26.56
CA PRO A 714 -21.06 -12.25 27.74
C PRO A 714 -21.57 -13.31 28.71
N SER A 715 -20.68 -14.17 29.20
CA SER A 715 -21.06 -15.10 30.25
C SER A 715 -21.49 -14.20 31.40
N LEU A 716 -22.80 -14.00 31.53
CA LEU A 716 -23.43 -13.13 32.51
C LEU A 716 -23.22 -13.76 33.90
N ASN A 717 -21.98 -13.74 34.36
CA ASN A 717 -21.54 -14.24 35.65
C ASN A 717 -21.71 -13.10 36.65
N LEU A 718 -22.95 -12.65 36.84
CA LEU A 718 -23.31 -11.72 37.91
C LEU A 718 -23.19 -12.47 39.24
N ASN A 719 -22.00 -12.48 39.83
CA ASN A 719 -21.73 -13.10 41.13
C ASN A 719 -22.20 -12.14 42.24
N LEU A 720 -23.41 -12.35 42.76
CA LEU A 720 -23.90 -11.67 43.97
C LEU A 720 -23.38 -12.36 45.25
N PRO A 721 -23.08 -11.64 46.34
CA PRO A 721 -22.80 -12.27 47.64
C PRO A 721 -24.07 -12.91 48.22
N GLU A 722 -24.06 -14.22 48.45
CA GLU A 722 -25.16 -14.92 49.14
C GLU A 722 -25.31 -14.43 50.58
N SER A 723 -26.52 -13.99 50.93
CA SER A 723 -26.90 -13.70 52.31
C SER A 723 -27.05 -14.99 53.13
N SER A 724 -26.44 -15.01 54.30
CA SER A 724 -26.43 -16.11 55.26
C SER A 724 -27.82 -16.53 55.77
N ALA A 725 -28.18 -17.81 55.60
CA ALA A 725 -29.15 -18.50 56.45
C ALA A 725 -28.92 -20.03 56.45
N GLN A 726 -28.93 -20.60 57.65
CA GLN A 726 -28.67 -22.02 57.97
C GLN A 726 -29.84 -22.95 57.55
N GLY A 727 -29.55 -24.20 57.16
CA GLY A 727 -30.53 -25.30 57.26
C GLY A 727 -30.39 -26.46 56.28
N SER A 728 -29.62 -27.48 56.67
CA SER A 728 -29.63 -28.92 56.31
C SER A 728 -30.48 -29.52 55.16
N GLN A 729 -29.80 -30.46 54.49
CA GLN A 729 -30.22 -31.69 53.80
C GLN A 729 -30.47 -31.68 52.27
N VAL A 730 -29.67 -32.54 51.63
CA VAL A 730 -29.56 -32.88 50.21
C VAL A 730 -30.78 -33.68 49.74
N LEU A 731 -31.33 -33.35 48.56
CA LEU A 731 -31.71 -34.29 47.50
C LEU A 731 -32.04 -33.57 46.17
N SER A 732 -31.42 -34.10 45.10
CA SER A 732 -31.42 -33.79 43.67
C SER A 732 -32.67 -33.16 43.01
N VAL A 733 -32.47 -32.01 42.34
CA VAL A 733 -33.15 -31.65 41.08
C VAL A 733 -32.16 -30.88 40.19
N THR A 734 -32.09 -31.26 38.91
CA THR A 734 -31.31 -30.62 37.86
C THR A 734 -31.82 -29.19 37.63
N VAL A 735 -31.06 -28.18 38.08
CA VAL A 735 -31.36 -26.76 37.84
C VAL A 735 -30.41 -26.24 36.77
N THR A 736 -30.96 -25.82 35.63
CA THR A 736 -30.31 -24.92 34.67
C THR A 736 -29.95 -23.61 35.39
N PRO A 737 -28.76 -23.01 35.20
CA PRO A 737 -28.43 -21.77 35.89
C PRO A 737 -29.37 -20.66 35.41
N GLU A 738 -30.29 -20.22 36.26
CA GLU A 738 -31.12 -19.05 36.01
C GLU A 738 -30.20 -17.82 35.91
N SER A 739 -30.24 -17.15 34.76
CA SER A 739 -29.47 -15.93 34.51
C SER A 739 -29.91 -14.85 35.49
N GLY A 740 -29.01 -14.36 36.34
CA GLY A 740 -29.25 -13.37 37.42
C GLY A 740 -29.64 -11.96 36.96
N ILE A 741 -30.34 -11.81 35.85
CA ILE A 741 -30.83 -10.54 35.31
C ILE A 741 -32.12 -10.15 36.04
N PRO A 742 -32.22 -8.93 36.64
CA PRO A 742 -33.45 -8.44 37.25
C PRO A 742 -34.63 -8.44 36.27
N ARG A 743 -35.76 -9.03 36.67
CA ARG A 743 -37.00 -9.07 35.90
C ARG A 743 -38.14 -8.38 36.65
N ASP A 744 -39.00 -7.69 35.91
CA ASP A 744 -40.21 -7.08 36.45
C ASP A 744 -41.33 -8.12 36.68
N ALA A 745 -42.46 -7.68 37.22
CA ALA A 745 -43.62 -8.54 37.52
C ALA A 745 -44.25 -9.20 36.27
N THR A 746 -43.87 -8.79 35.05
CA THR A 746 -44.31 -9.37 33.78
C THR A 746 -43.32 -10.38 33.20
N GLY A 747 -42.17 -10.57 33.85
CA GLY A 747 -41.07 -11.40 33.39
C GLY A 747 -40.17 -10.73 32.34
N ALA A 748 -40.38 -9.46 32.04
CA ALA A 748 -39.52 -8.65 31.18
C ALA A 748 -38.31 -8.11 31.97
N ILE A 749 -37.25 -7.68 31.29
CA ILE A 749 -36.04 -7.15 31.95
C ILE A 749 -36.39 -5.83 32.65
N ASP A 750 -36.12 -5.76 33.96
CA ASP A 750 -36.28 -4.51 34.72
C ASP A 750 -35.05 -3.62 34.51
N TYR A 751 -35.15 -2.72 33.53
CA TYR A 751 -34.08 -1.78 33.19
C TYR A 751 -33.74 -0.80 34.32
N ASN A 752 -34.70 -0.45 35.19
CA ASN A 752 -34.41 0.43 36.32
C ASN A 752 -33.62 -0.30 37.40
N ALA A 753 -33.98 -1.56 37.68
CA ALA A 753 -33.21 -2.42 38.57
C ALA A 753 -31.81 -2.72 38.01
N LEU A 754 -31.66 -2.90 36.69
CA LEU A 754 -30.34 -3.01 36.04
C LEU A 754 -29.49 -1.73 36.19
N VAL A 755 -30.09 -0.54 36.10
CA VAL A 755 -29.37 0.72 36.35
C VAL A 755 -28.96 0.85 37.81
N GLN A 756 -29.77 0.37 38.77
CA GLN A 756 -29.33 0.30 40.17
C GLN A 756 -28.21 -0.72 40.36
N LEU A 757 -28.29 -1.90 39.74
CA LEU A 757 -27.22 -2.89 39.77
C LEU A 757 -25.92 -2.34 39.17
N LEU A 758 -25.99 -1.58 38.08
CA LEU A 758 -24.85 -0.89 37.49
C LEU A 758 -24.19 0.10 38.47
N LYS A 759 -24.98 0.73 39.33
CA LYS A 759 -24.51 1.65 40.37
C LYS A 759 -23.76 0.92 41.48
N ASP A 760 -24.27 -0.24 41.88
CA ASP A 760 -23.82 -0.97 43.06
C ASP A 760 -22.60 -1.86 42.74
N THR A 761 -22.49 -2.33 41.50
CA THR A 761 -21.42 -3.25 41.10
C THR A 761 -20.07 -2.56 40.92
N GLN A 762 -19.03 -3.15 41.53
CA GLN A 762 -17.62 -2.70 41.41
C GLN A 762 -16.84 -3.42 40.30
N SER A 763 -17.36 -4.54 39.78
CA SER A 763 -16.77 -5.30 38.68
C SER A 763 -16.94 -4.56 37.35
N LEU A 764 -15.83 -4.25 36.66
CA LEU A 764 -15.89 -3.65 35.32
C LEU A 764 -16.53 -4.56 34.29
N GLN A 765 -16.37 -5.89 34.45
CA GLN A 765 -16.98 -6.88 33.56
C GLN A 765 -18.51 -6.81 33.66
N ASP A 766 -19.04 -6.80 34.87
CA ASP A 766 -20.48 -6.72 35.11
C ASP A 766 -21.05 -5.38 34.65
N GLN A 767 -20.31 -4.27 34.88
CA GLN A 767 -20.69 -2.96 34.35
C GLN A 767 -20.77 -2.99 32.81
N ALA A 768 -19.81 -3.63 32.15
CA ALA A 768 -19.77 -3.76 30.70
C ALA A 768 -20.92 -4.64 30.18
N ASP A 769 -21.23 -5.73 30.86
CA ASP A 769 -22.31 -6.65 30.52
C ASP A 769 -23.68 -5.98 30.67
N ILE A 770 -23.91 -5.25 31.76
CA ILE A 770 -25.14 -4.48 31.98
C ILE A 770 -25.28 -3.39 30.90
N LEU A 771 -24.22 -2.62 30.64
CA LEU A 771 -24.24 -1.59 29.60
C LEU A 771 -24.44 -2.17 28.20
N TYR A 772 -23.93 -3.38 27.93
CA TYR A 772 -24.18 -4.09 26.66
C TYR A 772 -25.65 -4.46 26.51
N ILE A 773 -26.30 -4.95 27.57
CA ILE A 773 -27.75 -5.23 27.59
C ILE A 773 -28.53 -3.93 27.32
N LEU A 774 -28.21 -2.84 28.04
CA LEU A 774 -28.87 -1.55 27.85
C LEU A 774 -28.68 -0.99 26.43
N PHE A 775 -27.48 -1.11 25.88
CA PHE A 775 -27.18 -0.73 24.50
C PHE A 775 -28.03 -1.53 23.50
N LYS A 776 -28.09 -2.86 23.66
CA LYS A 776 -28.80 -3.75 22.74
C LYS A 776 -30.30 -3.51 22.74
N ASP A 777 -30.89 -3.26 23.90
CA ASP A 777 -32.34 -3.17 24.07
C ASP A 777 -32.90 -1.74 23.97
N LYS A 778 -32.13 -0.72 24.41
CA LYS A 778 -32.59 0.69 24.47
C LYS A 778 -31.83 1.63 23.52
N GLY A 779 -30.65 1.24 23.05
CA GLY A 779 -29.80 2.06 22.18
C GLY A 779 -28.82 2.98 22.94
N MET A 780 -27.87 3.56 22.21
CA MET A 780 -26.74 4.33 22.78
C MET A 780 -27.14 5.65 23.46
N ASP A 781 -28.22 6.28 23.00
CA ASP A 781 -28.61 7.61 23.44
C ASP A 781 -29.72 7.57 24.51
N TRP A 782 -30.04 6.38 25.02
CA TRP A 782 -30.97 6.21 26.14
C TRP A 782 -30.38 6.80 27.42
N ASP A 783 -31.13 7.70 28.08
CA ASP A 783 -30.74 8.33 29.34
C ASP A 783 -31.03 7.39 30.52
N THR A 784 -29.99 7.00 31.24
CA THR A 784 -30.07 6.11 32.41
C THR A 784 -30.49 6.83 33.68
N HIS A 785 -30.39 8.17 33.70
CA HIS A 785 -30.58 9.01 34.89
C HIS A 785 -29.69 8.69 36.09
N LEU A 786 -28.63 7.87 35.92
CA LEU A 786 -27.78 7.38 36.99
C LEU A 786 -27.05 8.51 37.76
N HIS A 787 -26.60 9.54 37.04
CA HIS A 787 -25.93 10.72 37.60
C HIS A 787 -26.68 12.03 37.30
N GLY A 788 -28.00 11.94 37.07
CA GLY A 788 -28.84 13.07 36.67
C GLY A 788 -29.24 13.02 35.19
N LYS A 789 -29.87 14.09 34.69
CA LYS A 789 -30.36 14.17 33.30
C LYS A 789 -29.18 14.32 32.33
N GLY A 790 -29.14 13.48 31.29
CA GLY A 790 -28.08 13.48 30.26
C GLY A 790 -26.99 12.41 30.45
N THR A 791 -27.16 11.47 31.40
CA THR A 791 -26.24 10.32 31.56
C THR A 791 -26.66 9.18 30.64
N THR A 792 -26.28 9.25 29.38
CA THR A 792 -26.67 8.26 28.37
C THR A 792 -25.82 6.98 28.46
N VAL A 793 -26.32 5.87 27.89
CA VAL A 793 -25.53 4.63 27.73
C VAL A 793 -24.17 4.93 27.06
N ARG A 794 -24.13 5.81 26.05
CA ARG A 794 -22.90 6.28 25.40
C ARG A 794 -21.90 6.95 26.36
N SER A 795 -22.35 7.82 27.26
CA SER A 795 -21.44 8.49 28.19
C SER A 795 -20.89 7.49 29.20
N LEU A 796 -21.73 6.61 29.74
CA LEU A 796 -21.31 5.56 30.66
C LEU A 796 -20.33 4.56 30.02
N LEU A 797 -20.55 4.18 28.76
CA LEU A 797 -19.59 3.36 28.01
C LEU A 797 -18.27 4.08 27.75
N SER A 798 -18.29 5.41 27.57
CA SER A 798 -17.08 6.20 27.40
C SER A 798 -16.30 6.31 28.71
N ASP A 799 -16.99 6.51 29.83
CA ASP A 799 -16.38 6.52 31.17
C ASP A 799 -15.81 5.13 31.52
N LEU A 800 -16.55 4.06 31.19
CA LEU A 800 -16.07 2.68 31.38
C LEU A 800 -14.88 2.34 30.48
N TYR A 801 -14.86 2.86 29.24
CA TYR A 801 -13.73 2.73 28.33
C TYR A 801 -12.45 3.35 28.92
N GLU A 802 -12.56 4.55 29.51
CA GLU A 802 -11.42 5.21 30.16
C GLU A 802 -10.92 4.38 31.36
N LYS A 803 -11.83 3.95 32.26
CA LYS A 803 -11.48 3.10 33.42
C LYS A 803 -10.85 1.76 33.01
N ALA A 804 -11.42 1.09 32.00
CA ALA A 804 -10.87 -0.16 31.49
C ALA A 804 -9.50 0.05 30.84
N GLY A 805 -9.29 1.22 30.23
CA GLY A 805 -8.01 1.69 29.69
C GLY A 805 -6.94 1.87 30.77
N ASP A 806 -7.28 2.57 31.85
CA ASP A 806 -6.38 2.81 32.99
C ASP A 806 -5.91 1.50 33.63
N LEU A 807 -6.82 0.52 33.74
CA LEU A 807 -6.54 -0.83 34.25
C LEU A 807 -6.03 -1.80 33.18
N LYS A 808 -5.86 -1.35 31.92
CA LYS A 808 -5.35 -2.15 30.79
C LYS A 808 -6.12 -3.47 30.57
N HIS A 809 -7.43 -3.48 30.80
CA HIS A 809 -8.31 -4.63 30.52
C HIS A 809 -8.62 -4.75 29.02
N TRP A 810 -7.69 -5.30 28.24
CA TRP A 810 -7.74 -5.31 26.77
C TRP A 810 -9.00 -5.93 26.16
N GLY A 811 -9.51 -7.02 26.73
CA GLY A 811 -10.75 -7.66 26.27
C GLY A 811 -11.96 -6.73 26.38
N LEU A 812 -12.10 -6.04 27.53
CA LEU A 812 -13.15 -5.05 27.76
C LEU A 812 -12.98 -3.82 26.87
N ILE A 813 -11.75 -3.31 26.73
CA ILE A 813 -11.44 -2.17 25.87
C ILE A 813 -11.86 -2.46 24.42
N ARG A 814 -11.52 -3.64 23.87
CA ARG A 814 -11.92 -4.06 22.51
C ARG A 814 -13.44 -4.16 22.38
N MET A 815 -14.10 -4.77 23.35
CA MET A 815 -15.56 -4.90 23.36
C MET A 815 -16.24 -3.53 23.36
N ILE A 816 -15.88 -2.65 24.31
CA ILE A 816 -16.46 -1.31 24.44
C ILE A 816 -16.15 -0.47 23.19
N SER A 817 -14.95 -0.60 22.62
CA SER A 817 -14.58 0.05 21.35
C SER A 817 -15.51 -0.36 20.22
N GLY A 818 -15.83 -1.66 20.14
CA GLY A 818 -16.79 -2.19 19.17
C GLY A 818 -18.21 -1.68 19.38
N ILE A 819 -18.69 -1.59 20.63
CA ILE A 819 -20.00 -0.99 20.96
C ILE A 819 -20.04 0.49 20.54
N LEU A 820 -19.00 1.25 20.88
CA LEU A 820 -18.86 2.66 20.54
C LEU A 820 -18.57 2.90 19.05
N ARG A 821 -18.35 1.84 18.27
CA ARG A 821 -17.95 1.88 16.86
C ARG A 821 -16.72 2.75 16.62
N LYS A 822 -15.74 2.64 17.51
CA LYS A 822 -14.43 3.29 17.33
C LYS A 822 -13.74 2.71 16.10
N LYS A 823 -13.09 3.57 15.34
CA LYS A 823 -12.33 3.20 14.15
C LYS A 823 -10.85 3.38 14.44
N VAL A 824 -10.04 2.41 14.06
CA VAL A 824 -8.58 2.60 14.06
C VAL A 824 -8.28 3.70 13.05
N GLU A 825 -7.57 4.72 13.51
CA GLU A 825 -7.35 5.91 12.72
C GLU A 825 -6.62 5.61 11.40
N GLU A 826 -5.53 4.86 11.44
CA GLU A 826 -4.73 4.53 10.26
C GLU A 826 -5.33 3.42 9.37
N LEU A 827 -6.58 3.02 9.58
CA LEU A 827 -7.15 1.85 8.90
C LEU A 827 -7.19 1.99 7.37
N ASP A 828 -7.59 3.15 6.86
CA ASP A 828 -7.64 3.42 5.42
C ASP A 828 -6.24 3.55 4.80
N SER A 829 -5.30 4.14 5.55
CA SER A 829 -3.88 4.18 5.18
C SER A 829 -3.28 2.79 5.14
N ALA A 830 -3.54 1.96 6.16
CA ALA A 830 -3.07 0.57 6.24
C ALA A 830 -3.64 -0.28 5.11
N CYS A 831 -4.93 -0.12 4.81
CA CYS A 831 -5.56 -0.76 3.66
C CYS A 831 -4.90 -0.33 2.34
N SER A 832 -4.70 0.99 2.17
CA SER A 832 -4.04 1.54 0.99
C SER A 832 -2.60 1.04 0.84
N ASP A 833 -1.82 1.03 1.92
CA ASP A 833 -0.43 0.55 1.93
C ASP A 833 -0.36 -0.92 1.53
N LEU A 834 -1.22 -1.78 2.06
CA LEU A 834 -1.25 -3.21 1.71
C LEU A 834 -1.62 -3.42 0.23
N LEU A 835 -2.69 -2.77 -0.23
CA LEU A 835 -3.15 -2.86 -1.62
C LEU A 835 -2.09 -2.35 -2.60
N ALA A 836 -1.41 -1.28 -2.23
CA ALA A 836 -0.42 -0.66 -3.08
C ALA A 836 0.91 -1.45 -3.13
N HIS A 837 1.19 -2.30 -2.14
CA HIS A 837 2.18 -3.39 -2.23
C HIS A 837 1.64 -4.63 -2.98
N GLN A 838 0.58 -4.46 -3.78
CA GLN A 838 -0.04 -5.49 -4.62
C GLN A 838 -0.59 -6.68 -3.80
N LYS A 839 -1.13 -6.39 -2.60
CA LYS A 839 -1.78 -7.37 -1.72
C LYS A 839 -3.28 -7.12 -1.67
N HIS A 840 -4.07 -7.96 -2.31
CA HIS A 840 -5.52 -7.99 -2.10
C HIS A 840 -5.83 -8.40 -0.66
N LEU A 841 -6.92 -7.89 -0.10
CA LEU A 841 -7.33 -8.22 1.27
C LEU A 841 -8.67 -8.93 1.25
N THR A 842 -8.87 -9.86 2.18
CA THR A 842 -10.22 -10.30 2.53
C THR A 842 -10.45 -10.18 4.03
N VAL A 843 -11.67 -9.79 4.39
CA VAL A 843 -12.16 -9.72 5.77
C VAL A 843 -13.35 -10.66 5.94
N GLY A 844 -13.56 -11.15 7.16
CA GLY A 844 -14.50 -12.24 7.43
C GLY A 844 -13.89 -13.62 7.19
N LEU A 845 -14.66 -14.67 7.55
CA LEU A 845 -14.26 -16.07 7.39
C LEU A 845 -14.89 -16.68 6.13
N PRO A 846 -14.19 -17.57 5.40
CA PRO A 846 -14.75 -18.24 4.23
C PRO A 846 -15.90 -19.21 4.58
N PRO A 847 -16.74 -19.57 3.58
CA PRO A 847 -16.72 -19.11 2.18
C PRO A 847 -17.49 -17.79 1.96
N GLU A 848 -17.41 -17.24 0.74
CA GLU A 848 -18.30 -16.14 0.30
C GLU A 848 -19.78 -16.55 0.46
N PRO A 849 -20.70 -15.64 0.87
CA PRO A 849 -20.57 -14.18 0.92
C PRO A 849 -20.10 -13.60 2.27
N ARG A 850 -19.74 -14.45 3.25
CA ARG A 850 -19.26 -14.00 4.58
C ARG A 850 -17.86 -13.38 4.49
N GLU A 851 -17.00 -13.98 3.68
CA GLU A 851 -15.74 -13.37 3.28
C GLU A 851 -15.98 -12.27 2.24
N LYS A 852 -15.43 -11.08 2.48
CA LYS A 852 -15.52 -9.93 1.57
C LYS A 852 -14.13 -9.59 1.04
N THR A 853 -14.01 -9.40 -0.28
CA THR A 853 -12.75 -9.05 -0.94
C THR A 853 -12.61 -7.54 -1.12
N ILE A 854 -11.44 -7.02 -0.79
CA ILE A 854 -11.02 -5.63 -1.01
C ILE A 854 -9.87 -5.65 -2.02
N THR A 855 -10.11 -5.07 -3.19
CA THR A 855 -9.14 -5.01 -4.31
C THR A 855 -8.70 -3.58 -4.64
N ALA A 856 -9.38 -2.58 -4.08
CA ALA A 856 -9.07 -1.17 -4.29
C ALA A 856 -9.24 -0.40 -2.97
N PRO A 857 -8.53 0.73 -2.76
CA PRO A 857 -8.65 1.51 -1.54
C PRO A 857 -10.07 2.02 -1.34
N ILE A 858 -10.64 1.76 -0.16
CA ILE A 858 -12.02 2.11 0.20
C ILE A 858 -12.00 3.30 1.18
N PRO A 859 -12.92 4.27 1.08
CA PRO A 859 -13.06 5.33 2.07
C PRO A 859 -13.22 4.79 3.50
N PRO A 860 -12.70 5.46 4.54
CA PRO A 860 -12.67 4.94 5.91
C PRO A 860 -14.03 4.47 6.44
N ASP A 861 -15.09 5.21 6.16
CA ASP A 861 -16.44 4.89 6.63
C ASP A 861 -17.03 3.65 5.96
N GLN A 862 -16.78 3.51 4.66
CA GLN A 862 -17.21 2.34 3.88
C GLN A 862 -16.39 1.11 4.28
N LEU A 863 -15.09 1.28 4.52
CA LEU A 863 -14.21 0.20 4.97
C LEU A 863 -14.62 -0.34 6.34
N ALA A 864 -14.91 0.54 7.29
CA ALA A 864 -15.40 0.14 8.62
C ALA A 864 -16.75 -0.60 8.53
N ALA A 865 -17.69 -0.09 7.73
CA ALA A 865 -18.98 -0.76 7.53
C ALA A 865 -18.84 -2.15 6.89
N LEU A 866 -17.91 -2.31 5.94
CA LEU A 866 -17.60 -3.59 5.30
C LEU A 866 -17.00 -4.59 6.30
N ILE A 867 -16.12 -4.14 7.20
CA ILE A 867 -15.55 -4.97 8.27
C ILE A 867 -16.65 -5.40 9.26
N ASP A 868 -17.53 -4.49 9.66
CA ASP A 868 -18.64 -4.79 10.56
C ASP A 868 -19.59 -5.85 9.96
N GLU A 869 -19.93 -5.71 8.67
CA GLU A 869 -20.75 -6.66 7.92
C GLU A 869 -20.06 -8.04 7.83
N ALA A 870 -18.79 -8.07 7.45
CA ALA A 870 -18.01 -9.31 7.31
C ALA A 870 -17.76 -10.03 8.64
N SER A 871 -17.87 -9.31 9.76
CA SER A 871 -17.70 -9.86 11.11
C SER A 871 -18.99 -10.43 11.70
N ASP A 872 -20.06 -10.60 10.92
CA ASP A 872 -21.38 -11.08 11.37
C ASP A 872 -21.93 -10.23 12.55
N ASN A 873 -21.64 -8.92 12.57
CA ASN A 873 -21.91 -7.98 13.69
C ASN A 873 -21.24 -8.34 15.04
N ASN A 874 -20.21 -9.20 15.03
CA ASN A 874 -19.37 -9.41 16.20
C ASN A 874 -18.46 -8.19 16.40
N ILE A 875 -18.90 -7.30 17.30
CA ILE A 875 -18.26 -6.03 17.62
C ILE A 875 -16.77 -6.17 17.97
N SER A 876 -16.38 -7.24 18.65
CA SER A 876 -15.01 -7.41 19.11
C SER A 876 -14.10 -7.96 18.00
N VAL A 877 -14.61 -8.87 17.15
CA VAL A 877 -13.88 -9.38 15.97
C VAL A 877 -13.68 -8.28 14.92
N ALA A 878 -14.64 -7.36 14.78
CA ALA A 878 -14.51 -6.20 13.90
C ALA A 878 -13.32 -5.31 14.31
N ILE A 879 -13.18 -5.02 15.61
CA ILE A 879 -12.05 -4.26 16.15
C ILE A 879 -10.73 -5.04 15.98
N LEU A 880 -10.72 -6.34 16.28
CA LEU A 880 -9.53 -7.18 16.08
C LEU A 880 -9.08 -7.20 14.61
N THR A 881 -10.03 -7.27 13.67
CA THR A 881 -9.76 -7.20 12.23
C THR A 881 -9.08 -5.89 11.85
N GLN A 882 -9.54 -4.76 12.40
CA GLN A 882 -8.90 -3.46 12.19
C GLN A 882 -7.47 -3.43 12.75
N GLU A 883 -7.21 -4.00 13.94
CA GLU A 883 -5.86 -4.09 14.52
C GLU A 883 -4.91 -4.93 13.63
N ILE A 884 -5.35 -6.13 13.23
CA ILE A 884 -4.52 -7.03 12.42
C ILE A 884 -4.21 -6.38 11.06
N MET A 885 -5.14 -5.64 10.45
CA MET A 885 -4.88 -4.87 9.23
C MET A 885 -3.73 -3.86 9.42
N VAL A 886 -3.75 -3.10 10.50
CA VAL A 886 -2.68 -2.14 10.80
C VAL A 886 -1.36 -2.86 11.05
N TYR A 887 -1.35 -3.96 11.80
CA TYR A 887 -0.11 -4.70 12.06
C TYR A 887 0.48 -5.36 10.80
N LEU A 888 -0.38 -5.82 9.88
CA LEU A 888 0.04 -6.29 8.56
C LEU A 888 0.68 -5.15 7.75
N ALA A 889 0.06 -3.96 7.76
CA ALA A 889 0.62 -2.78 7.09
C ALA A 889 1.96 -2.34 7.70
N MET A 890 2.10 -2.35 9.02
CA MET A 890 3.39 -2.11 9.69
C MET A 890 4.45 -3.15 9.28
N SER A 891 4.05 -4.42 9.17
CA SER A 891 4.96 -5.52 8.84
C SER A 891 5.40 -5.47 7.37
N ILE A 892 4.53 -5.11 6.43
CA ILE A 892 4.90 -5.03 5.01
C ILE A 892 5.84 -3.85 4.73
N ARG A 893 5.66 -2.71 5.43
CA ARG A 893 6.54 -1.54 5.34
C ARG A 893 7.97 -1.85 5.83
N THR A 894 8.08 -2.62 6.92
CA THR A 894 9.37 -2.90 7.57
C THR A 894 10.06 -4.17 7.06
N GLN A 895 9.30 -5.20 6.70
CA GLN A 895 9.78 -6.51 6.30
C GLN A 895 8.96 -7.09 5.13
N PRO A 896 8.98 -6.46 3.94
CA PRO A 896 8.16 -6.87 2.79
C PRO A 896 8.42 -8.33 2.36
N ASN A 897 9.64 -8.84 2.59
CA ASN A 897 10.03 -10.23 2.31
C ASN A 897 9.24 -11.29 3.07
N LEU A 898 8.49 -10.93 4.13
CA LEU A 898 7.55 -11.84 4.80
C LEU A 898 6.34 -12.20 3.93
N PHE A 899 6.02 -11.35 2.95
CA PHE A 899 4.83 -11.42 2.09
C PHE A 899 5.15 -11.85 0.65
N SER A 900 6.34 -12.42 0.42
CA SER A 900 6.77 -12.92 -0.89
C SER A 900 5.82 -14.03 -1.37
N GLU A 901 5.41 -13.96 -2.65
CA GLU A 901 4.44 -14.87 -3.29
C GLU A 901 3.05 -14.96 -2.63
N MET A 902 2.71 -14.04 -1.72
CA MET A 902 1.37 -13.90 -1.16
C MET A 902 0.67 -12.73 -1.87
N PHE A 903 -0.31 -12.96 -2.75
CA PHE A 903 -1.03 -11.86 -3.41
C PHE A 903 -2.37 -11.53 -2.76
N ARG A 904 -2.94 -12.43 -1.94
CA ARG A 904 -4.10 -12.13 -1.08
C ARG A 904 -3.82 -12.43 0.39
N LEU A 905 -4.18 -11.50 1.27
CA LEU A 905 -4.13 -11.66 2.72
C LEU A 905 -5.54 -11.89 3.26
N ARG A 906 -5.79 -13.09 3.78
CA ARG A 906 -7.11 -13.50 4.30
C ARG A 906 -7.17 -13.26 5.80
N ILE A 907 -7.57 -12.06 6.20
CA ILE A 907 -7.43 -11.59 7.59
C ILE A 907 -8.22 -12.46 8.57
N GLY A 908 -9.43 -12.91 8.20
CA GLY A 908 -10.21 -13.82 9.04
C GLY A 908 -9.51 -15.17 9.28
N LEU A 909 -8.89 -15.76 8.24
CA LEU A 909 -8.12 -17.00 8.40
C LEU A 909 -6.84 -16.78 9.22
N ILE A 910 -6.20 -15.62 9.09
CA ILE A 910 -5.04 -15.26 9.93
C ILE A 910 -5.45 -15.23 11.41
N ILE A 911 -6.58 -14.59 11.74
CA ILE A 911 -7.12 -14.56 13.11
C ILE A 911 -7.43 -15.98 13.61
N GLN A 912 -8.06 -16.82 12.77
CA GLN A 912 -8.36 -18.21 13.12
C GLN A 912 -7.09 -19.03 13.39
N VAL A 913 -6.05 -18.84 12.59
CA VAL A 913 -4.74 -19.46 12.80
C VAL A 913 -4.14 -18.99 14.12
N MET A 914 -4.18 -17.69 14.42
CA MET A 914 -3.67 -17.16 15.69
C MET A 914 -4.38 -17.79 16.90
N ALA A 915 -5.71 -17.93 16.86
CA ALA A 915 -6.47 -18.59 17.92
C ALA A 915 -6.14 -20.09 18.04
N THR A 916 -6.00 -20.80 16.92
CA THR A 916 -5.68 -22.24 16.90
C THR A 916 -4.28 -22.51 17.45
N GLU A 917 -3.32 -21.64 17.13
CA GLU A 917 -1.94 -21.73 17.61
C GLU A 917 -1.83 -21.43 19.11
N LEU A 918 -2.65 -20.50 19.62
CA LEU A 918 -2.79 -20.29 21.06
C LEU A 918 -3.42 -21.51 21.74
N ALA A 919 -4.49 -22.08 21.19
CA ALA A 919 -5.14 -23.27 21.75
C ALA A 919 -4.16 -24.44 21.92
N GLN A 920 -3.33 -24.67 20.90
CA GLN A 920 -2.30 -25.71 20.93
C GLN A 920 -1.18 -25.38 21.92
N SER A 921 -0.69 -24.14 21.92
CA SER A 921 0.44 -23.75 22.78
C SER A 921 0.05 -23.73 24.27
N LEU A 922 -1.21 -23.37 24.57
CA LEU A 922 -1.75 -23.32 25.93
C LEU A 922 -2.43 -24.63 26.37
N ASN A 923 -2.53 -25.63 25.49
CA ASN A 923 -3.31 -26.86 25.70
C ASN A 923 -4.73 -26.59 26.23
N CYS A 924 -5.41 -25.60 25.67
CA CYS A 924 -6.75 -25.18 26.11
C CYS A 924 -7.83 -25.45 25.05
N SER A 925 -9.09 -25.32 25.46
CA SER A 925 -10.19 -25.34 24.51
C SER A 925 -10.10 -24.14 23.56
N GLY A 926 -10.67 -24.27 22.37
CA GLY A 926 -10.59 -23.20 21.40
C GLY A 926 -11.45 -21.96 21.74
N GLU A 927 -12.47 -22.12 22.60
CA GLU A 927 -13.22 -21.01 23.19
C GLU A 927 -12.32 -20.21 24.15
N GLU A 928 -11.63 -20.90 25.08
CA GLU A 928 -10.64 -20.28 25.97
C GLU A 928 -9.49 -19.60 25.20
N ALA A 929 -9.05 -20.20 24.09
CA ALA A 929 -7.99 -19.63 23.25
C ALA A 929 -8.44 -18.34 22.56
N THR A 930 -9.71 -18.26 22.17
CA THR A 930 -10.29 -17.05 21.55
C THR A 930 -10.44 -15.95 22.59
N GLU A 931 -10.94 -16.26 23.79
CA GLU A 931 -10.97 -15.31 24.91
C GLU A 931 -9.56 -14.80 25.25
N SER A 932 -8.59 -15.72 25.31
CA SER A 932 -7.18 -15.40 25.52
C SER A 932 -6.60 -14.49 24.42
N LEU A 933 -6.97 -14.72 23.15
CA LEU A 933 -6.56 -13.86 22.03
C LEU A 933 -7.12 -12.44 22.18
N MET A 934 -8.38 -12.33 22.63
CA MET A 934 -9.05 -11.04 22.85
C MET A 934 -8.53 -10.28 24.05
N SER A 935 -7.88 -10.95 25.01
CA SER A 935 -7.27 -10.34 26.19
C SER A 935 -5.78 -9.98 25.99
N LEU A 936 -5.15 -10.36 24.88
CA LEU A 936 -3.75 -9.98 24.61
C LEU A 936 -3.59 -8.47 24.44
N SER A 937 -2.51 -7.91 24.97
CA SER A 937 -2.16 -6.51 24.68
C SER A 937 -1.88 -6.30 23.18
N PRO A 938 -2.02 -5.05 22.66
CA PRO A 938 -1.65 -4.72 21.28
C PRO A 938 -0.27 -5.25 20.87
N SER A 939 0.76 -5.09 21.72
CA SER A 939 2.12 -5.56 21.42
C SER A 939 2.26 -7.08 21.37
N GLU A 940 1.59 -7.81 22.27
CA GLU A 940 1.56 -9.29 22.25
C GLU A 940 0.85 -9.83 21.01
N LEU A 941 -0.25 -9.19 20.61
CA LEU A 941 -0.99 -9.57 19.41
C LEU A 941 -0.17 -9.36 18.14
N LYS A 942 0.54 -8.22 18.04
CA LYS A 942 1.49 -7.95 16.94
C LYS A 942 2.62 -8.99 16.91
N ASN A 943 3.18 -9.34 18.06
CA ASN A 943 4.26 -10.34 18.14
C ASN A 943 3.78 -11.72 17.70
N LEU A 944 2.59 -12.14 18.14
CA LEU A 944 1.97 -13.38 17.69
C LEU A 944 1.81 -13.40 16.16
N LEU A 945 1.27 -12.32 15.59
CA LEU A 945 1.13 -12.19 14.13
C LEU A 945 2.48 -12.30 13.42
N HIS A 946 3.52 -11.62 13.92
CA HIS A 946 4.87 -11.70 13.35
C HIS A 946 5.40 -13.15 13.37
N HIS A 947 5.18 -13.90 14.44
CA HIS A 947 5.58 -15.30 14.52
C HIS A 947 4.87 -16.16 13.46
N ILE A 948 3.55 -16.00 13.31
CA ILE A 948 2.76 -16.67 12.25
C ILE A 948 3.30 -16.35 10.85
N LEU A 949 3.54 -15.07 10.56
CA LEU A 949 4.10 -14.62 9.28
C LEU A 949 5.57 -15.04 9.09
N SER A 950 6.35 -15.22 10.14
CA SER A 950 7.74 -15.68 9.99
C SER A 950 7.84 -17.18 9.71
N GLY A 951 6.83 -17.95 10.14
CA GLY A 951 6.85 -19.41 10.13
C GLY A 951 7.87 -20.04 11.09
N LYS A 952 8.41 -19.25 12.04
CA LYS A 952 9.29 -19.75 13.10
C LYS A 952 8.48 -20.36 14.24
N GLU A 953 9.01 -21.39 14.88
CA GLU A 953 8.41 -21.97 16.09
C GLU A 953 8.51 -20.98 17.26
N PHE A 954 7.49 -20.93 18.09
CA PHE A 954 7.40 -20.06 19.27
C PHE A 954 6.66 -20.80 20.39
N GLY A 955 6.92 -20.40 21.63
CA GLY A 955 6.34 -20.99 22.82
C GLY A 955 5.46 -19.98 23.52
N VAL A 956 4.36 -20.44 24.10
CA VAL A 956 3.43 -19.59 24.87
C VAL A 956 3.32 -20.17 26.27
N GLN A 957 3.50 -19.35 27.30
CA GLN A 957 3.36 -19.76 28.70
C GLN A 957 2.34 -18.86 29.41
N ARG A 958 1.52 -19.47 30.29
CA ARG A 958 0.70 -18.70 31.25
C ARG A 958 1.62 -18.27 32.40
N SER A 959 1.75 -16.97 32.60
CA SER A 959 2.42 -16.41 33.79
C SER A 959 1.48 -16.56 34.98
N VAL A 960 1.84 -17.42 35.93
CA VAL A 960 1.20 -17.49 37.25
C VAL A 960 1.85 -16.44 38.14
N ARG A 961 1.27 -15.24 38.22
CA ARG A 961 1.53 -14.32 39.33
C ARG A 961 0.30 -14.35 40.24
N GLU A 962 0.48 -14.79 41.49
CA GLU A 962 -0.54 -14.70 42.53
C GLU A 962 -0.67 -13.23 42.97
N VAL A 963 -1.56 -12.42 42.36
CA VAL A 963 -2.16 -11.25 43.03
C VAL A 963 -3.54 -10.94 42.40
N ASP A 964 -4.55 -10.85 43.28
CA ASP A 964 -5.95 -10.40 43.15
C ASP A 964 -6.92 -11.04 42.12
N ALA A 965 -8.07 -11.45 42.65
CA ALA A 965 -9.20 -12.02 41.94
C ALA A 965 -9.84 -10.97 40.99
N GLY A 966 -9.58 -11.11 39.69
CA GLY A 966 -10.21 -10.27 38.65
C GLY A 966 -9.34 -10.00 37.42
N ILE A 967 -8.04 -10.34 37.44
CA ILE A 967 -7.11 -10.10 36.33
C ILE A 967 -6.89 -11.40 35.54
N SER A 968 -7.17 -11.39 34.23
CA SER A 968 -6.89 -12.53 33.35
C SER A 968 -5.39 -12.88 33.38
N PRO A 969 -5.01 -14.18 33.38
CA PRO A 969 -3.61 -14.59 33.47
C PRO A 969 -2.80 -14.01 32.31
N ALA A 970 -1.68 -13.34 32.63
CA ALA A 970 -0.79 -12.78 31.61
C ALA A 970 -0.19 -13.90 30.75
N ILE A 971 -0.28 -13.77 29.43
CA ILE A 971 0.25 -14.74 28.47
C ILE A 971 1.58 -14.21 27.94
N SER A 972 2.69 -14.90 28.18
CA SER A 972 4.00 -14.52 27.63
C SER A 972 4.35 -15.38 26.40
N ILE A 973 4.69 -14.71 25.30
CA ILE A 973 5.13 -15.34 24.04
C ILE A 973 6.65 -15.28 23.98
N HIS A 974 7.32 -16.43 23.90
CA HIS A 974 8.78 -16.55 23.85
C HIS A 974 9.25 -17.18 22.55
N HIS A 975 10.37 -16.69 22.02
CA HIS A 975 11.05 -17.27 20.87
C HIS A 975 11.79 -18.55 21.27
N LEU A 976 11.42 -19.71 20.72
CA LEU A 976 12.28 -20.89 20.76
C LEU A 976 13.34 -20.77 19.66
N GLY A 977 14.60 -21.12 19.95
CA GLY A 977 15.74 -20.96 19.03
C GLY A 977 15.53 -21.60 17.65
N ASN A 978 16.35 -21.19 16.66
CA ASN A 978 16.27 -21.68 15.28
C ASN A 978 16.45 -23.22 15.20
N VAL A 979 15.36 -23.96 15.02
CA VAL A 979 15.40 -25.35 14.57
C VAL A 979 14.59 -25.45 13.28
N GLY A 980 15.22 -25.13 12.15
CA GLY A 980 14.61 -25.23 10.83
C GLY A 980 15.26 -24.32 9.80
N ALA A 981 15.81 -24.91 8.75
CA ALA A 981 16.61 -24.25 7.71
C ALA A 981 15.90 -23.08 6.99
N THR A 982 16.72 -22.16 6.48
CA THR A 982 16.33 -20.92 5.79
C THR A 982 15.54 -21.18 4.48
N LYS A 983 14.87 -20.11 3.99
CA LYS A 983 13.85 -20.10 2.92
C LYS A 983 14.17 -20.86 1.62
N SER A 984 15.43 -21.18 1.32
CA SER A 984 15.86 -21.79 0.05
C SER A 984 15.77 -23.32 -0.01
N GLU A 985 15.70 -24.04 1.12
CA GLU A 985 15.64 -25.52 1.13
C GLU A 985 14.20 -26.07 1.12
N ARG A 986 13.21 -25.19 0.95
CA ARG A 986 11.77 -25.47 1.11
C ARG A 986 11.12 -26.32 0.00
N ALA A 987 11.85 -26.66 -1.05
CA ALA A 987 11.37 -27.58 -2.08
C ALA A 987 12.31 -28.79 -2.15
N GLY A 988 11.89 -29.93 -1.57
CA GLY A 988 12.55 -31.23 -1.75
C GLY A 988 12.63 -31.73 -3.21
N ILE A 989 12.22 -30.88 -4.16
CA ILE A 989 12.25 -31.09 -5.61
C ILE A 989 13.68 -31.07 -6.14
N SER A 990 14.62 -30.31 -5.58
CA SER A 990 16.02 -30.36 -6.04
C SER A 990 16.61 -31.76 -5.84
N LYS A 991 16.27 -32.39 -4.70
CA LYS A 991 16.61 -33.77 -4.37
C LYS A 991 15.82 -34.77 -5.21
N LEU A 992 14.52 -34.56 -5.42
CA LEU A 992 13.72 -35.40 -6.32
C LEU A 992 14.25 -35.35 -7.78
N LYS A 993 14.63 -34.17 -8.28
CA LYS A 993 15.17 -33.94 -9.64
C LYS A 993 16.58 -34.51 -9.79
N SER A 994 17.41 -34.49 -8.74
CA SER A 994 18.71 -35.19 -8.75
C SER A 994 18.54 -36.70 -8.75
N ASP A 995 17.59 -37.22 -7.98
CA ASP A 995 17.31 -38.66 -7.88
C ASP A 995 16.70 -39.19 -9.19
N MET A 996 15.88 -38.39 -9.88
CA MET A 996 15.35 -38.71 -11.21
C MET A 996 16.41 -38.65 -12.33
N LYS A 997 17.42 -37.78 -12.23
CA LYS A 997 18.51 -37.70 -13.22
C LYS A 997 19.50 -38.88 -13.15
N MET A 998 19.56 -39.60 -12.02
CA MET A 998 20.47 -40.74 -11.82
C MET A 998 20.06 -42.03 -12.56
N VAL A 999 18.93 -42.03 -13.28
CA VAL A 999 18.41 -43.24 -13.96
C VAL A 999 18.64 -43.23 -15.48
N GLY A 1000 19.11 -42.12 -16.07
CA GLY A 1000 19.35 -41.99 -17.51
C GLY A 1000 20.81 -41.75 -17.86
N GLY A 1001 21.61 -42.81 -18.07
CA GLY A 1001 22.94 -42.68 -18.65
C GLY A 1001 23.91 -43.83 -18.34
N HIS A 1002 23.73 -44.98 -18.98
CA HIS A 1002 24.80 -45.96 -19.14
C HIS A 1002 25.17 -46.10 -20.61
N SER A 1003 26.28 -45.45 -20.97
CA SER A 1003 27.15 -45.91 -22.07
C SER A 1003 28.57 -45.98 -21.54
N CYS A 1004 29.11 -47.20 -21.50
CA CYS A 1004 30.50 -47.48 -21.18
C CYS A 1004 31.45 -46.80 -22.14
N GLU A 1005 32.50 -46.14 -21.61
CA GLU A 1005 33.82 -46.16 -22.24
C GLU A 1005 34.92 -46.21 -21.17
N VAL A 1006 35.80 -47.20 -21.34
CA VAL A 1006 36.95 -47.53 -20.50
C VAL A 1006 38.19 -46.84 -21.07
N LYS A 1007 38.99 -46.16 -20.22
CA LYS A 1007 40.47 -46.02 -20.41
C LYS A 1007 41.20 -45.53 -19.16
N THR A 1008 41.69 -46.51 -18.39
CA THR A 1008 43.06 -46.71 -17.88
C THR A 1008 44.01 -45.50 -17.68
N ARG A 1009 44.52 -45.28 -16.45
CA ARG A 1009 45.89 -45.67 -16.00
C ARG A 1009 46.33 -45.11 -14.62
N LEU A 1010 46.81 -46.05 -13.79
CA LEU A 1010 47.98 -46.01 -12.87
C LEU A 1010 47.88 -45.37 -11.46
N SER A 1011 47.70 -46.28 -10.50
CA SER A 1011 48.08 -46.35 -9.06
C SER A 1011 49.60 -46.18 -8.82
N PRO A 1012 50.18 -46.13 -7.57
CA PRO A 1012 49.76 -46.83 -6.32
C PRO A 1012 50.06 -46.08 -4.99
N LEU A 1013 49.95 -46.55 -3.74
CA LEU A 1013 49.59 -47.75 -2.94
C LEU A 1013 49.34 -47.16 -1.52
N HIS A 1014 48.31 -47.52 -0.73
CA HIS A 1014 48.39 -48.63 0.22
C HIS A 1014 47.05 -48.89 0.94
N THR A 1015 46.67 -50.17 0.91
CA THR A 1015 45.89 -51.05 1.81
C THR A 1015 45.38 -50.47 3.15
N ILE A 1016 44.12 -50.75 3.58
CA ILE A 1016 43.73 -51.88 4.47
C ILE A 1016 42.18 -52.08 4.47
N HIS A 1017 41.74 -53.35 4.48
CA HIS A 1017 40.43 -53.90 4.92
C HIS A 1017 40.69 -54.74 6.20
N PRO A 1018 39.70 -55.26 6.98
CA PRO A 1018 38.28 -54.91 7.18
C PRO A 1018 37.78 -55.03 8.67
N LEU A 1019 36.47 -54.75 8.87
CA LEU A 1019 35.53 -55.32 9.88
C LEU A 1019 35.55 -54.90 11.39
N ALA A 1020 34.39 -54.36 11.78
CA ALA A 1020 33.53 -54.71 12.93
C ALA A 1020 33.87 -54.27 14.38
N ALA A 1021 32.89 -53.51 14.91
CA ALA A 1021 32.39 -53.43 16.29
C ALA A 1021 33.18 -52.67 17.37
N GLY A 1022 32.52 -51.64 17.94
CA GLY A 1022 32.52 -51.41 19.39
C GLY A 1022 32.94 -50.03 19.89
N TYR A 1023 31.97 -49.28 20.44
CA TYR A 1023 32.07 -48.31 21.56
C TYR A 1023 32.88 -47.00 21.30
N ARG A 1024 32.65 -45.82 21.89
CA ARG A 1024 31.98 -45.35 23.12
C ARG A 1024 31.93 -43.79 23.06
N LEU A 1025 30.91 -43.16 23.66
CA LEU A 1025 30.97 -41.74 24.08
C LEU A 1025 31.57 -41.64 25.51
N PRO A 1026 32.15 -40.49 25.92
CA PRO A 1026 32.75 -40.31 27.23
C PRO A 1026 31.74 -39.94 28.33
N SER A 1027 32.09 -40.32 29.56
CA SER A 1027 31.33 -40.21 30.81
C SER A 1027 31.46 -38.86 31.52
N ILE A 1028 30.40 -38.44 32.22
CA ILE A 1028 30.45 -37.70 33.50
C ILE A 1028 29.40 -38.32 34.44
N GLU A 1029 29.87 -38.91 35.54
CA GLU A 1029 29.14 -39.21 36.80
C GLU A 1029 28.95 -37.87 37.56
N SER A 1030 27.98 -37.58 38.44
CA SER A 1030 27.06 -38.34 39.29
C SER A 1030 26.05 -37.35 39.92
N LEU A 1031 24.85 -37.82 40.29
CA LEU A 1031 24.09 -37.56 41.55
C LEU A 1031 22.57 -37.70 41.36
N ASP A 1032 21.94 -38.37 42.34
CA ASP A 1032 20.61 -38.98 42.36
C ASP A 1032 19.40 -38.03 42.31
N ILE A 1033 18.34 -38.41 41.58
CA ILE A 1033 16.95 -37.90 41.72
C ILE A 1033 15.96 -39.07 41.48
N PRO A 1034 14.85 -39.20 42.25
CA PRO A 1034 14.01 -40.42 42.29
C PRO A 1034 13.04 -40.58 41.11
N GLU A 1035 12.60 -41.82 40.94
CA GLU A 1035 11.62 -42.33 39.98
C GLU A 1035 10.32 -41.49 39.89
N ILE A 1036 10.01 -41.06 38.66
CA ILE A 1036 8.72 -41.13 37.92
C ILE A 1036 8.77 -39.98 36.89
N ILE A 1037 9.13 -40.31 35.64
CA ILE A 1037 8.95 -39.43 34.47
C ILE A 1037 7.92 -40.11 33.56
N PRO A 1038 6.79 -39.47 33.22
CA PRO A 1038 5.86 -40.00 32.23
C PRO A 1038 6.53 -40.04 30.86
N VAL A 1039 6.29 -41.14 30.14
CA VAL A 1039 6.73 -41.40 28.75
C VAL A 1039 6.59 -40.13 27.89
N ALA A 1040 7.71 -39.60 27.41
CA ALA A 1040 7.72 -38.50 26.45
C ALA A 1040 7.04 -38.98 25.16
N LYS A 1041 5.87 -38.41 24.83
CA LYS A 1041 5.26 -38.52 23.49
C LYS A 1041 6.24 -37.92 22.47
N ASP A 1042 6.49 -38.66 21.39
CA ASP A 1042 7.34 -38.22 20.27
C ASP A 1042 6.85 -36.85 19.75
N THR A 1043 7.67 -35.82 19.90
CA THR A 1043 7.34 -34.39 19.70
C THR A 1043 7.15 -33.98 18.23
N ARG A 1044 7.07 -34.95 17.31
CA ARG A 1044 7.02 -34.73 15.85
C ARG A 1044 5.64 -34.93 15.21
N HIS A 1045 4.67 -35.43 15.96
CA HIS A 1045 3.30 -35.63 15.46
C HIS A 1045 2.54 -34.30 15.38
N GLY A 1046 1.92 -34.01 14.24
CA GLY A 1046 1.15 -32.79 13.95
C GLY A 1046 1.95 -31.65 13.32
N GLN A 1047 3.27 -31.77 13.16
CA GLN A 1047 4.12 -30.68 12.68
C GLN A 1047 3.84 -30.30 11.21
N TRP A 1048 3.61 -31.28 10.34
CA TRP A 1048 3.35 -31.03 8.93
C TRP A 1048 1.91 -30.60 8.68
N LEU A 1049 0.96 -31.15 9.43
CA LEU A 1049 -0.43 -30.69 9.40
C LEU A 1049 -0.51 -29.21 9.79
N ARG A 1050 0.14 -28.83 10.90
CA ARG A 1050 0.26 -27.44 11.34
C ARG A 1050 0.85 -26.56 10.25
N ARG A 1051 1.96 -26.99 9.63
CA ARG A 1051 2.61 -26.24 8.55
C ARG A 1051 1.70 -26.06 7.34
N ARG A 1052 0.99 -27.10 6.90
CA ARG A 1052 0.04 -27.00 5.77
C ARG A 1052 -1.12 -26.06 6.09
N ARG A 1053 -1.62 -26.06 7.33
CA ARG A 1053 -2.63 -25.10 7.78
C ARG A 1053 -2.13 -23.65 7.70
N LEU A 1054 -0.92 -23.40 8.19
CA LEU A 1054 -0.28 -22.08 8.13
C LEU A 1054 -0.07 -21.61 6.70
N ASP A 1055 0.59 -22.42 5.87
CA ASP A 1055 0.91 -22.04 4.48
C ASP A 1055 -0.36 -21.90 3.64
N GLY A 1056 -1.36 -22.77 3.83
CA GLY A 1056 -2.65 -22.70 3.17
C GLY A 1056 -3.51 -21.49 3.57
N ALA A 1057 -3.50 -21.10 4.85
CA ALA A 1057 -4.25 -19.94 5.34
C ALA A 1057 -3.60 -18.61 4.91
N LEU A 1058 -2.27 -18.61 4.79
CA LEU A 1058 -1.48 -17.47 4.32
C LEU A 1058 -1.34 -17.42 2.79
N ASN A 1059 -1.98 -18.34 2.05
CA ASN A 1059 -1.89 -18.43 0.59
C ASN A 1059 -0.46 -18.52 0.04
N ARG A 1060 0.44 -19.17 0.76
CA ARG A 1060 1.85 -19.27 0.36
C ARG A 1060 2.05 -20.29 -0.75
N VAL A 1061 2.79 -19.88 -1.76
CA VAL A 1061 3.25 -20.77 -2.84
C VAL A 1061 4.76 -20.62 -3.07
N PRO A 1062 5.43 -21.62 -3.67
CA PRO A 1062 6.83 -21.51 -4.05
C PRO A 1062 7.08 -20.43 -5.12
N VAL A 1063 8.26 -19.82 -5.12
CA VAL A 1063 8.67 -18.82 -6.13
C VAL A 1063 8.56 -19.41 -7.54
N GLY A 1064 7.95 -18.65 -8.46
CA GLY A 1064 7.75 -19.06 -9.85
C GLY A 1064 6.63 -20.08 -10.04
N PHE A 1065 5.82 -20.38 -9.01
CA PHE A 1065 4.67 -21.28 -9.10
C PHE A 1065 3.71 -20.87 -10.21
N TYR A 1066 3.28 -19.61 -10.24
CA TYR A 1066 2.33 -19.11 -11.23
C TYR A 1066 2.85 -19.20 -12.67
N GLN A 1067 4.10 -18.82 -12.92
CA GLN A 1067 4.73 -18.95 -14.25
C GLN A 1067 4.73 -20.41 -14.73
N LYS A 1068 4.95 -21.36 -13.83
CA LYS A 1068 4.89 -22.79 -14.15
C LYS A 1068 3.46 -23.28 -14.39
N VAL A 1069 2.48 -22.78 -13.63
CA VAL A 1069 1.05 -23.02 -13.88
C VAL A 1069 0.64 -22.52 -15.27
N TRP A 1070 1.14 -21.35 -15.68
CA TRP A 1070 0.91 -20.83 -17.02
C TRP A 1070 1.45 -21.78 -18.11
N LYS A 1071 2.69 -22.27 -17.95
CA LYS A 1071 3.30 -23.22 -18.91
C LYS A 1071 2.55 -24.55 -19.01
N ILE A 1072 2.03 -25.09 -17.90
CA ILE A 1072 1.25 -26.34 -17.96
C ILE A 1072 -0.13 -26.12 -18.61
N LEU A 1073 -0.77 -24.96 -18.38
CA LEU A 1073 -2.02 -24.60 -19.05
C LEU A 1073 -1.90 -24.49 -20.57
N GLN A 1074 -0.71 -24.15 -21.10
CA GLN A 1074 -0.47 -24.18 -22.54
C GLN A 1074 -0.52 -25.60 -23.12
N LYS A 1075 -0.35 -26.63 -22.28
CA LYS A 1075 -0.30 -28.03 -22.70
C LYS A 1075 -1.58 -28.81 -22.38
N CYS A 1076 -2.57 -28.24 -21.70
CA CYS A 1076 -3.83 -28.92 -21.39
C CYS A 1076 -5.05 -28.05 -21.75
N HIS A 1077 -6.26 -28.57 -21.63
CA HIS A 1077 -7.48 -27.77 -21.85
C HIS A 1077 -7.82 -26.89 -20.64
N GLY A 1078 -7.33 -27.26 -19.45
CA GLY A 1078 -7.49 -26.48 -18.23
C GLY A 1078 -7.13 -27.30 -16.99
N LEU A 1079 -7.08 -26.63 -15.84
CA LEU A 1079 -6.95 -27.25 -14.52
C LEU A 1079 -8.28 -27.11 -13.77
N SER A 1080 -8.90 -28.22 -13.39
CA SER A 1080 -10.06 -28.24 -12.51
C SER A 1080 -9.60 -28.32 -11.06
N ILE A 1081 -10.14 -27.45 -10.22
CA ILE A 1081 -9.95 -27.44 -8.76
C ILE A 1081 -11.35 -27.32 -8.15
N GLU A 1082 -11.82 -28.35 -7.44
CA GLU A 1082 -13.15 -28.39 -6.82
C GLU A 1082 -14.29 -28.02 -7.79
N GLY A 1083 -14.23 -28.57 -9.01
CA GLY A 1083 -15.23 -28.34 -10.06
C GLY A 1083 -15.11 -26.99 -10.79
N PHE A 1084 -14.20 -26.11 -10.37
CA PHE A 1084 -13.91 -24.86 -11.06
C PHE A 1084 -12.72 -25.01 -11.99
N VAL A 1085 -12.96 -24.70 -13.27
CA VAL A 1085 -11.94 -24.84 -14.31
C VAL A 1085 -11.21 -23.52 -14.50
N LEU A 1086 -9.89 -23.59 -14.40
CA LEU A 1086 -8.96 -22.60 -14.93
C LEU A 1086 -8.64 -22.98 -16.38
N PRO A 1087 -9.25 -22.33 -17.38
CA PRO A 1087 -9.17 -22.78 -18.77
C PRO A 1087 -7.82 -22.40 -19.40
N SER A 1088 -7.41 -23.15 -20.42
CA SER A 1088 -6.21 -22.80 -21.20
C SER A 1088 -6.37 -21.49 -21.98
N SER A 1089 -7.60 -21.05 -22.24
CA SER A 1089 -7.88 -19.75 -22.87
C SER A 1089 -7.27 -18.59 -22.08
N THR A 1090 -7.14 -18.69 -20.75
CA THR A 1090 -6.47 -17.66 -19.92
C THR A 1090 -5.04 -17.36 -20.39
N THR A 1091 -4.33 -18.34 -20.98
CA THR A 1091 -2.97 -18.12 -21.52
C THR A 1091 -2.96 -17.30 -22.82
N ARG A 1092 -4.10 -17.23 -23.52
CA ARG A 1092 -4.31 -16.34 -24.67
C ARG A 1092 -4.55 -14.92 -24.21
N GLU A 1093 -5.27 -14.77 -23.11
CA GLU A 1093 -5.58 -13.46 -22.53
C GLU A 1093 -4.37 -12.88 -21.80
N MET A 1094 -3.59 -13.68 -21.08
CA MET A 1094 -2.56 -13.24 -20.11
C MET A 1094 -1.17 -13.81 -20.39
N THR A 1095 -0.12 -13.05 -20.06
CA THR A 1095 1.28 -13.51 -20.10
C THR A 1095 1.70 -14.12 -18.74
N PRO A 1096 2.76 -14.93 -18.68
CA PRO A 1096 3.16 -15.59 -17.42
C PRO A 1096 3.72 -14.64 -16.36
N GLY A 1097 4.17 -13.44 -16.74
CA GLY A 1097 4.71 -12.43 -15.81
C GLY A 1097 3.66 -11.51 -15.19
N GLU A 1098 2.41 -11.59 -15.63
CA GLU A 1098 1.32 -10.73 -15.14
C GLU A 1098 0.79 -11.14 -13.76
N ILE A 1099 0.58 -10.15 -12.89
CA ILE A 1099 -0.09 -10.36 -11.61
C ILE A 1099 -1.56 -10.74 -11.82
N LYS A 1100 -2.21 -10.19 -12.86
CA LYS A 1100 -3.58 -10.55 -13.23
C LYS A 1100 -3.75 -12.07 -13.40
N PHE A 1101 -2.77 -12.74 -14.02
CA PHE A 1101 -2.75 -14.20 -14.13
C PHE A 1101 -2.60 -14.87 -12.76
N SER A 1102 -1.60 -14.46 -11.97
CA SER A 1102 -1.37 -15.02 -10.63
C SER A 1102 -2.59 -14.90 -9.71
N VAL A 1103 -3.23 -13.73 -9.69
CA VAL A 1103 -4.47 -13.48 -8.93
C VAL A 1103 -5.62 -14.34 -9.43
N HIS A 1104 -5.71 -14.60 -10.74
CA HIS A 1104 -6.75 -15.48 -11.28
C HIS A 1104 -6.56 -16.94 -10.83
N VAL A 1105 -5.32 -17.46 -10.87
CA VAL A 1105 -4.98 -18.78 -10.30
C VAL A 1105 -5.33 -18.84 -8.81
N GLU A 1106 -4.95 -17.80 -8.06
CA GLU A 1106 -5.21 -17.73 -6.62
C GLU A 1106 -6.71 -17.66 -6.31
N THR A 1107 -7.50 -16.96 -7.14
CA THR A 1107 -8.96 -16.89 -6.99
C THR A 1107 -9.59 -18.27 -7.13
N VAL A 1108 -9.11 -19.12 -8.04
CA VAL A 1108 -9.57 -20.51 -8.17
C VAL A 1108 -9.17 -21.33 -6.94
N LEU A 1109 -7.91 -21.23 -6.49
CA LEU A 1109 -7.42 -21.94 -5.29
C LEU A 1109 -8.11 -21.51 -4.00
N ASN A 1110 -8.49 -20.25 -3.87
CA ASN A 1110 -9.12 -19.69 -2.66
C ASN A 1110 -10.55 -20.17 -2.44
N ARG A 1111 -11.18 -20.80 -3.44
CA ARG A 1111 -12.48 -21.46 -3.28
C ARG A 1111 -12.41 -22.67 -2.36
N VAL A 1112 -11.22 -23.22 -2.15
CA VAL A 1112 -10.98 -24.30 -1.19
C VAL A 1112 -10.97 -23.69 0.22
N PRO A 1113 -11.96 -24.02 1.09
CA PRO A 1113 -12.08 -23.38 2.39
C PRO A 1113 -11.09 -23.95 3.42
N GLN A 1114 -10.73 -25.23 3.33
CA GLN A 1114 -9.80 -25.88 4.27
C GLN A 1114 -8.34 -25.57 3.91
N PRO A 1115 -7.57 -24.88 4.77
CA PRO A 1115 -6.18 -24.51 4.51
C PRO A 1115 -5.26 -25.71 4.19
N GLU A 1116 -5.34 -26.79 4.97
CA GLU A 1116 -4.51 -27.99 4.78
C GLU A 1116 -4.78 -28.71 3.46
N TYR A 1117 -6.03 -28.76 3.02
CA TYR A 1117 -6.44 -29.36 1.75
C TYR A 1117 -6.01 -28.50 0.57
N ARG A 1118 -6.22 -27.18 0.66
CA ARG A 1118 -5.70 -26.20 -0.29
C ARG A 1118 -4.20 -26.39 -0.49
N GLN A 1119 -3.44 -26.61 0.57
CA GLN A 1119 -1.99 -26.80 0.46
C GLN A 1119 -1.61 -28.11 -0.25
N LEU A 1120 -2.34 -29.22 -0.03
CA LEU A 1120 -2.12 -30.46 -0.80
C LEU A 1120 -2.43 -30.28 -2.30
N LEU A 1121 -3.45 -29.48 -2.65
CA LEU A 1121 -3.74 -29.15 -4.05
C LEU A 1121 -2.60 -28.32 -4.68
N VAL A 1122 -2.00 -27.38 -3.94
CA VAL A 1122 -0.80 -26.66 -4.39
C VAL A 1122 0.37 -27.62 -4.60
N GLU A 1123 0.62 -28.55 -3.68
CA GLU A 1123 1.64 -29.59 -3.82
C GLU A 1123 1.39 -30.45 -5.09
N ALA A 1124 0.13 -30.85 -5.34
CA ALA A 1124 -0.25 -31.61 -6.53
C ALA A 1124 -0.01 -30.83 -7.84
N ILE A 1125 -0.39 -29.55 -7.88
CA ILE A 1125 -0.11 -28.67 -9.02
C ILE A 1125 1.39 -28.50 -9.21
N LEU A 1126 2.15 -28.35 -8.12
CA LEU A 1126 3.60 -28.23 -8.19
C LEU A 1126 4.24 -29.48 -8.83
N VAL A 1127 3.78 -30.68 -8.49
CA VAL A 1127 4.19 -31.92 -9.16
C VAL A 1127 3.78 -31.92 -10.63
N LEU A 1128 2.53 -31.55 -10.96
CA LEU A 1128 2.07 -31.44 -12.34
C LEU A 1128 2.93 -30.50 -13.18
N THR A 1129 3.41 -29.40 -12.59
CA THR A 1129 4.28 -28.46 -13.30
C THR A 1129 5.64 -29.04 -13.69
N MET A 1130 6.06 -30.19 -13.14
CA MET A 1130 7.25 -30.88 -13.64
C MET A 1130 7.08 -31.36 -15.09
N LEU A 1131 5.84 -31.59 -15.54
CA LEU A 1131 5.50 -31.90 -16.94
C LEU A 1131 5.60 -30.66 -17.85
N ALA A 1132 5.64 -29.46 -17.29
CA ALA A 1132 5.81 -28.23 -18.07
C ALA A 1132 7.19 -28.18 -18.76
N ASP A 1133 8.21 -28.85 -18.21
CA ASP A 1133 9.56 -28.89 -18.77
C ASP A 1133 9.76 -30.05 -19.79
N VAL A 1134 8.77 -30.95 -19.95
CA VAL A 1134 8.85 -32.10 -20.87
C VAL A 1134 8.33 -31.72 -22.26
N GLU A 1135 9.02 -32.10 -23.33
CA GLU A 1135 8.61 -31.83 -24.71
C GLU A 1135 7.39 -32.69 -25.12
N ILE A 1136 6.20 -32.28 -24.70
CA ILE A 1136 4.91 -32.88 -25.05
C ILE A 1136 4.07 -31.81 -25.75
N GLN A 1137 3.50 -32.15 -26.91
CA GLN A 1137 2.67 -31.22 -27.68
C GLN A 1137 1.36 -30.86 -26.97
N SER A 1138 0.69 -31.83 -26.35
CA SER A 1138 -0.53 -31.61 -25.57
C SER A 1138 -0.85 -32.83 -24.69
N ILE A 1139 -1.42 -32.56 -23.52
CA ILE A 1139 -2.05 -33.51 -22.58
C ILE A 1139 -3.55 -33.64 -22.91
N GLY A 1140 -4.12 -32.75 -23.72
CA GLY A 1140 -5.41 -32.99 -24.42
C GLY A 1140 -6.69 -33.04 -23.58
N SER A 1141 -6.66 -32.86 -22.25
CA SER A 1141 -7.86 -32.89 -21.40
C SER A 1141 -7.84 -31.83 -20.29
N ILE A 1142 -8.96 -31.70 -19.56
CA ILE A 1142 -9.01 -30.95 -18.30
C ILE A 1142 -8.43 -31.84 -17.20
N ILE A 1143 -7.38 -31.37 -16.53
CA ILE A 1143 -6.73 -32.11 -15.45
C ILE A 1143 -7.44 -31.78 -14.15
N HIS A 1144 -8.04 -32.79 -13.52
CA HIS A 1144 -8.71 -32.66 -12.23
C HIS A 1144 -7.70 -32.83 -11.10
N VAL A 1145 -7.33 -31.72 -10.46
CA VAL A 1145 -6.31 -31.71 -9.41
C VAL A 1145 -6.81 -32.47 -8.17
N GLU A 1146 -8.10 -32.34 -7.84
CA GLU A 1146 -8.74 -33.07 -6.74
C GLU A 1146 -8.61 -34.60 -6.88
N LYS A 1147 -8.76 -35.12 -8.11
CA LYS A 1147 -8.65 -36.57 -8.39
C LYS A 1147 -7.23 -37.08 -8.15
N ILE A 1148 -6.22 -36.29 -8.48
CA ILE A 1148 -4.81 -36.63 -8.23
C ILE A 1148 -4.55 -36.74 -6.72
N VAL A 1149 -5.09 -35.82 -5.93
CA VAL A 1149 -4.95 -35.86 -4.47
C VAL A 1149 -5.67 -37.10 -3.90
N HIS A 1150 -6.87 -37.43 -4.36
CA HIS A 1150 -7.57 -38.64 -3.92
C HIS A 1150 -6.84 -39.93 -4.32
N LEU A 1151 -6.31 -40.01 -5.54
CA LEU A 1151 -5.53 -41.16 -5.99
C LEU A 1151 -4.26 -41.33 -5.13
N ALA A 1152 -3.55 -40.23 -4.84
CA ALA A 1152 -2.41 -40.24 -3.94
C ALA A 1152 -2.80 -40.69 -2.53
N ASN A 1153 -3.95 -40.23 -2.03
CA ASN A 1153 -4.49 -40.61 -0.74
C ASN A 1153 -4.85 -42.10 -0.67
N ASP A 1154 -5.48 -42.65 -1.70
CA ASP A 1154 -5.84 -44.07 -1.73
C ASP A 1154 -4.58 -44.96 -1.82
N MET A 1155 -3.58 -44.55 -2.61
CA MET A 1155 -2.27 -45.21 -2.63
C MET A 1155 -1.59 -45.16 -1.25
N PHE A 1156 -1.64 -44.01 -0.56
CA PHE A 1156 -1.09 -43.85 0.78
C PHE A 1156 -1.81 -44.75 1.79
N CYS A 1157 -3.14 -44.72 1.84
CA CYS A 1157 -3.94 -45.55 2.75
C CYS A 1157 -3.69 -47.04 2.52
N LYS A 1158 -3.58 -47.46 1.26
CA LYS A 1158 -3.26 -48.85 0.91
C LYS A 1158 -1.88 -49.25 1.44
N ASP A 1159 -0.85 -48.46 1.16
CA ASP A 1159 0.50 -48.73 1.65
C ASP A 1159 0.57 -48.76 3.20
N GLN A 1160 -0.17 -47.88 3.89
CA GLN A 1160 -0.24 -47.91 5.36
C GLN A 1160 -0.97 -49.15 5.89
N THR A 1161 -2.05 -49.56 5.22
CA THR A 1161 -2.79 -50.79 5.58
C THR A 1161 -1.91 -52.02 5.39
N ASP A 1162 -1.17 -52.09 4.28
CA ASP A 1162 -0.22 -53.19 3.98
C ASP A 1162 0.93 -53.26 5.01
N LEU A 1163 1.24 -52.14 5.68
CA LEU A 1163 2.22 -52.05 6.77
C LEU A 1163 1.62 -52.32 8.16
N GLY A 1164 0.32 -52.65 8.25
CA GLY A 1164 -0.36 -53.01 9.48
C GLY A 1164 -0.95 -51.85 10.27
N ALA A 1165 -1.21 -50.69 9.64
CA ALA A 1165 -1.90 -49.58 10.31
C ALA A 1165 -3.38 -49.94 10.60
N GLU A 1166 -3.84 -49.64 11.82
CA GLU A 1166 -5.24 -49.86 12.22
C GLU A 1166 -6.19 -48.83 11.59
N GLU A 1167 -7.45 -49.23 11.34
CA GLU A 1167 -8.47 -48.43 10.64
C GLU A 1167 -8.76 -47.08 11.33
N HIS A 1168 -8.61 -47.02 12.66
CA HIS A 1168 -8.81 -45.78 13.44
C HIS A 1168 -7.71 -44.73 13.20
N ILE A 1169 -6.51 -45.14 12.77
CA ILE A 1169 -5.39 -44.23 12.48
C ILE A 1169 -5.53 -43.63 11.06
N LEU A 1170 -6.22 -44.35 10.16
CA LEU A 1170 -6.49 -43.92 8.78
C LEU A 1170 -7.81 -43.13 8.64
N GLU A 1171 -8.24 -42.45 9.70
CA GLU A 1171 -9.45 -41.63 9.69
C GLU A 1171 -9.40 -40.60 8.56
N ARG A 1172 -10.41 -40.63 7.69
CA ARG A 1172 -10.57 -39.67 6.60
C ARG A 1172 -11.35 -38.46 7.09
N ASP A 1173 -10.90 -37.27 6.68
CA ASP A 1173 -11.67 -36.04 6.86
C ASP A 1173 -13.02 -36.18 6.16
N PRO A 1174 -14.16 -36.05 6.87
CA PRO A 1174 -15.49 -36.20 6.26
C PRO A 1174 -15.76 -35.19 5.13
N SER A 1175 -15.10 -34.02 5.16
CA SER A 1175 -15.33 -32.94 4.20
C SER A 1175 -14.50 -33.08 2.93
N THR A 1176 -13.30 -33.64 3.02
CA THR A 1176 -12.39 -33.78 1.86
C THR A 1176 -12.09 -35.22 1.49
N GLY A 1177 -12.47 -36.22 2.29
CA GLY A 1177 -12.16 -37.63 2.06
C GLY A 1177 -10.66 -37.99 2.16
N VAL A 1178 -9.80 -37.05 2.57
CA VAL A 1178 -8.35 -37.26 2.72
C VAL A 1178 -8.02 -37.76 4.11
N CYS A 1179 -7.12 -38.75 4.21
CA CYS A 1179 -6.63 -39.33 5.45
C CYS A 1179 -5.88 -38.29 6.28
N ARG A 1180 -6.20 -38.18 7.58
CA ARG A 1180 -5.56 -37.22 8.50
C ARG A 1180 -4.05 -37.40 8.59
N LEU A 1181 -3.57 -38.65 8.56
CA LEU A 1181 -2.13 -38.94 8.52
C LEU A 1181 -1.42 -38.41 7.27
N LEU A 1182 -2.10 -38.36 6.12
CA LEU A 1182 -1.49 -37.81 4.90
C LEU A 1182 -1.24 -36.31 5.05
N TYR A 1183 -2.16 -35.58 5.70
CA TYR A 1183 -1.97 -34.17 6.02
C TYR A 1183 -0.81 -33.92 6.99
N ASP A 1184 -0.40 -34.92 7.77
CA ASP A 1184 0.75 -34.83 8.67
C ASP A 1184 2.01 -35.54 8.14
N SER A 1185 1.96 -36.07 6.91
CA SER A 1185 3.13 -36.66 6.28
C SER A 1185 4.12 -35.60 5.81
N ALA A 1186 5.41 -35.87 5.93
CA ALA A 1186 6.45 -35.01 5.37
C ALA A 1186 6.32 -34.91 3.84
N PRO A 1187 6.67 -33.78 3.20
CA PRO A 1187 6.62 -33.69 1.74
C PRO A 1187 7.52 -34.72 1.04
N SER A 1188 8.71 -34.99 1.60
CA SER A 1188 9.71 -35.89 1.02
C SER A 1188 9.84 -37.20 1.81
N GLY A 1189 10.43 -38.22 1.19
CA GLY A 1189 10.66 -39.54 1.78
C GLY A 1189 9.75 -40.63 1.21
N ARG A 1190 10.01 -41.89 1.60
CA ARG A 1190 9.29 -43.07 1.06
C ARG A 1190 7.78 -42.97 1.24
N PHE A 1191 7.33 -42.47 2.38
CA PHE A 1191 5.93 -42.27 2.73
C PHE A 1191 5.49 -40.79 2.67
N GLY A 1192 6.25 -39.95 1.97
CA GLY A 1192 5.97 -38.51 1.91
C GLY A 1192 4.88 -38.15 0.91
N SER A 1193 4.16 -37.04 1.16
CA SER A 1193 3.03 -36.60 0.32
C SER A 1193 3.42 -36.42 -1.15
N MET A 1194 4.56 -35.78 -1.44
CA MET A 1194 5.00 -35.53 -2.83
C MET A 1194 5.33 -36.82 -3.57
N THR A 1195 5.77 -37.87 -2.87
CA THR A 1195 6.04 -39.19 -3.47
C THR A 1195 4.75 -39.81 -4.00
N TYR A 1196 3.68 -39.79 -3.20
CA TYR A 1196 2.37 -40.29 -3.61
C TYR A 1196 1.72 -39.41 -4.68
N LEU A 1197 1.82 -38.09 -4.54
CA LEU A 1197 1.36 -37.15 -5.57
C LEU A 1197 2.08 -37.36 -6.90
N THR A 1198 3.39 -37.62 -6.89
CA THR A 1198 4.17 -37.94 -8.11
C THR A 1198 3.69 -39.23 -8.77
N LYS A 1199 3.50 -40.29 -7.98
CA LYS A 1199 2.92 -41.56 -8.50
C LYS A 1199 1.51 -41.33 -9.07
N ALA A 1200 0.68 -40.59 -8.36
CA ALA A 1200 -0.68 -40.29 -8.78
C ALA A 1200 -0.72 -39.47 -10.08
N VAL A 1201 0.15 -38.45 -10.21
CA VAL A 1201 0.28 -37.68 -11.46
C VAL A 1201 0.71 -38.57 -12.61
N ALA A 1202 1.71 -39.43 -12.41
CA ALA A 1202 2.18 -40.34 -13.45
C ALA A 1202 1.05 -41.29 -13.93
N VAL A 1203 0.32 -41.90 -13.00
CA VAL A 1203 -0.81 -42.78 -13.32
C VAL A 1203 -1.94 -42.01 -13.99
N TYR A 1204 -2.31 -40.84 -13.45
CA TYR A 1204 -3.42 -40.05 -13.97
C TYR A 1204 -3.14 -39.50 -15.38
N VAL A 1205 -1.91 -39.03 -15.63
CA VAL A 1205 -1.54 -38.44 -16.92
C VAL A 1205 -1.30 -39.51 -17.99
N GLN A 1206 -0.91 -40.73 -17.62
CA GLN A 1206 -0.72 -41.84 -18.55
C GLN A 1206 -1.96 -42.11 -19.42
N ASP A 1207 -3.15 -41.95 -18.86
CA ASP A 1207 -4.42 -42.13 -19.56
C ASP A 1207 -4.69 -41.09 -20.66
N PHE A 1208 -3.95 -39.97 -20.65
CA PHE A 1208 -4.15 -38.84 -21.57
C PHE A 1208 -3.02 -38.66 -22.59
N LEU A 1209 -1.94 -39.42 -22.48
CA LEU A 1209 -0.79 -39.31 -23.38
C LEU A 1209 -1.03 -40.08 -24.70
N PRO A 1210 -0.64 -39.54 -25.87
CA PRO A 1210 -0.68 -40.27 -27.11
C PRO A 1210 0.18 -41.54 -27.03
N SER A 1211 -0.26 -42.63 -27.68
CA SER A 1211 0.29 -44.00 -27.60
C SER A 1211 1.74 -44.21 -28.06
N GLY A 1212 2.55 -43.16 -28.20
CA GLY A 1212 3.96 -43.18 -28.59
C GLY A 1212 4.89 -42.29 -27.75
N SER A 1213 4.43 -41.77 -26.62
CA SER A 1213 5.16 -40.79 -25.79
C SER A 1213 6.18 -41.45 -24.84
N CYS A 1214 7.20 -42.13 -25.38
CA CYS A 1214 8.19 -42.91 -24.61
C CYS A 1214 9.09 -42.06 -23.67
N ALA A 1215 9.15 -40.73 -23.85
CA ALA A 1215 9.96 -39.85 -23.01
C ALA A 1215 9.26 -39.43 -21.69
N VAL A 1216 7.96 -39.69 -21.58
CA VAL A 1216 7.11 -39.31 -20.42
C VAL A 1216 6.80 -40.51 -19.53
N GLN A 1217 6.67 -41.70 -20.14
CA GLN A 1217 6.69 -43.00 -19.45
C GLN A 1217 8.08 -43.25 -18.87
#